data_AF-A0A8X7R208-F1
#
_entry.id   AF-A0A8X7R208-F1
#
_cell.length_a   1.000
_cell.length_b   1.000
_cell.length_c   1.000
_cell.angle_alpha   90.00
_cell.angle_beta   90.00
_cell.angle_gamma   90.00
#
_symmetry.space_group_name_H-M   'P 1'
#
loop_
_entity.id
_entity.type
_entity.pdbx_description
1 polymer ?
#
loop_
_entity_poly.entity_id
_entity_poly.type
_entity_poly.pdbx_seq_one_letter_code
_entity_poly.pdbx_strand_id
1 'polypeptide(L)'
;MLRFFIFFFLFIHSCVAAPKILAAVPATKWLTLNGQEPAVVARGGFSGLFPESSASANDLAISTSSPGLTMLCNLQMTKDGVGLCLSDIRLDNATTISTLFPKAQKTYKVYGQDLKGWFVLDYSADTIFSNVSLVQNIFSRPSIFDGQMPVSAVEDVLGIKPPKFWLSVQYDAFYMEHKLSAAAYLRSLRFRGITFISSPEIGFLKSIGMDARRAKTKLIFEFKDPEAIEPTTNKKYSEIQQNLAAIKAFASGVLVPKDYIWALDSANYLKPASTFVADAHKAGLEVYASGFANDYRTSYNYSYDPSAEYLQFVDNGQFSVDGFITDFPPTASQAISCLSHQKGNLPKIGNALVITHNGASGEYPGCTDLAYQKAVDDGADVIDCSVQMSKDGMAFCHDSADLTATTTAMTTFMSRATSVPEIQPTNGIFSFDLTWAEIQSLKPQIQSPFSTSGGFQRNPANKNAGKFMTLVDFLEFGKAKAVTGVLINIQNAAYLASKKGLGIVDAVKSGLTNSTLDKQSTQKVLIQSDDSSVLSSFEAVPPYTRVLSIDKEIGDAPKPSVDEIKKHAEAVNLKRSSLDTISESFATGKTNVVEEMHKGNISVYVSVLRNEYISIAFDYFSDPTVELATFIAGNGVDGVITEFPATATRYLRSPCSDLNKDQPYAILPAEAGALLSVAAKEAQPPAIAPSPPLDAKDVIDPPLPPVAKMGSSDGEAPPHAPPHSGTIATSANFGLSLLAILALGVLFAVE
;
A
#
# COMPACT_ATOMS: atom_id res chain seq x y z
N MET A 1 25.76 24.69 -27.91
CA MET A 1 25.33 26.06 -27.59
C MET A 1 24.83 26.05 -26.16
N LEU A 2 25.42 26.92 -25.35
CA LEU A 2 25.18 27.10 -23.93
C LEU A 2 23.85 27.86 -23.74
N ARG A 3 22.79 27.24 -23.22
CA ARG A 3 21.57 27.96 -22.78
C ARG A 3 20.66 27.07 -21.92
N PHE A 4 20.31 27.60 -20.74
CA PHE A 4 19.30 27.16 -19.77
C PHE A 4 19.58 25.90 -18.94
N PHE A 5 20.68 25.91 -18.19
CA PHE A 5 20.72 25.31 -16.85
C PHE A 5 20.74 26.46 -15.85
N ILE A 6 20.14 26.26 -14.67
CA ILE A 6 19.89 27.24 -13.58
C ILE A 6 18.49 27.86 -13.66
N PHE A 7 17.49 27.14 -13.12
CA PHE A 7 16.45 27.65 -12.21
C PHE A 7 15.48 26.51 -11.86
N PHE A 8 15.91 25.53 -11.06
CA PHE A 8 14.98 24.59 -10.40
C PHE A 8 15.50 24.02 -9.07
N PHE A 9 16.53 24.64 -8.47
CA PHE A 9 17.16 24.14 -7.23
C PHE A 9 16.57 24.71 -5.93
N LEU A 10 15.43 25.41 -5.96
CA LEU A 10 15.02 26.26 -4.82
C LEU A 10 13.63 26.02 -4.21
N PHE A 11 12.91 24.95 -4.57
CA PHE A 11 11.60 24.67 -3.94
C PHE A 11 11.46 23.32 -3.23
N ILE A 12 12.56 22.57 -3.07
CA ILE A 12 12.62 21.42 -2.15
C ILE A 12 13.86 21.58 -1.26
N HIS A 13 13.87 22.64 -0.46
CA HIS A 13 14.77 22.81 0.68
C HIS A 13 13.93 23.07 1.93
N SER A 14 13.06 22.12 2.25
CA SER A 14 12.81 21.82 3.66
C SER A 14 14.13 21.29 4.21
N CYS A 15 14.69 21.92 5.23
CA CYS A 15 16.03 21.67 5.77
C CYS A 15 16.34 20.18 6.00
N VAL A 16 16.86 19.48 4.99
CA VAL A 16 17.56 18.21 5.18
C VAL A 16 18.99 18.57 5.53
N ALA A 17 19.33 18.49 6.81
CA ALA A 17 20.72 18.50 7.23
C ALA A 17 21.44 17.37 6.46
N ALA A 18 22.52 17.71 5.74
CA ALA A 18 23.36 16.72 5.10
C ALA A 18 23.76 15.64 6.14
N PRO A 19 23.71 14.34 5.79
CA PRO A 19 24.03 13.29 6.74
C PRO A 19 25.45 13.48 7.26
N LYS A 20 25.59 13.81 8.55
CA LYS A 20 26.88 13.75 9.23
C LYS A 20 27.31 12.28 9.24
N ILE A 21 28.55 12.02 8.87
CA ILE A 21 29.16 10.68 8.98
C ILE A 21 29.19 10.33 10.48
N LEU A 22 28.23 9.54 10.93
CA LEU A 22 28.18 9.01 12.29
C LEU A 22 29.21 7.89 12.46
N ALA A 23 29.75 7.79 13.68
CA ALA A 23 30.65 6.72 14.06
C ALA A 23 29.99 5.34 13.87
N ALA A 24 30.76 4.38 13.35
CA ALA A 24 30.28 3.05 12.99
C ALA A 24 29.62 2.33 14.18
N VAL A 25 28.29 2.17 14.10
CA VAL A 25 27.57 1.12 14.83
C VAL A 25 28.19 -0.22 14.43
N PRO A 26 28.42 -1.18 15.35
CA PRO A 26 28.96 -2.48 14.98
C PRO A 26 28.11 -3.08 13.87
N ALA A 27 28.70 -3.30 12.69
CA ALA A 27 27.96 -3.76 11.52
C ALA A 27 27.28 -5.09 11.86
N THR A 28 25.93 -5.09 11.86
CA THR A 28 25.16 -6.33 11.95
C THR A 28 25.60 -7.21 10.79
N LYS A 29 26.12 -8.40 11.10
CA LYS A 29 26.61 -9.30 10.06
C LYS A 29 25.42 -9.93 9.35
N TRP A 30 25.20 -9.51 8.11
CA TRP A 30 24.15 -10.07 7.26
C TRP A 30 24.52 -11.48 6.79
N LEU A 31 23.51 -12.27 6.39
CA LEU A 31 23.70 -13.57 5.74
C LEU A 31 23.96 -13.45 4.22
N THR A 32 24.43 -12.29 3.78
CA THR A 32 24.93 -12.04 2.42
C THR A 32 26.28 -12.72 2.23
N LEU A 33 26.75 -12.84 0.99
CA LEU A 33 28.01 -13.53 0.69
C LEU A 33 29.19 -12.92 1.46
N ASN A 34 29.21 -11.59 1.57
CA ASN A 34 30.29 -10.81 2.16
C ASN A 34 29.95 -10.26 3.56
N GLY A 35 28.78 -10.61 4.10
CA GLY A 35 28.29 -10.13 5.39
C GLY A 35 27.89 -8.65 5.43
N GLN A 36 27.86 -7.98 4.28
CA GLN A 36 27.46 -6.57 4.15
C GLN A 36 25.94 -6.43 4.01
N GLU A 37 25.46 -5.23 4.26
CA GLU A 37 24.07 -4.85 4.02
C GLU A 37 23.68 -5.07 2.54
N PRO A 38 22.50 -5.68 2.28
CA PRO A 38 21.96 -5.85 0.94
C PRO A 38 21.89 -4.52 0.18
N ALA A 39 22.24 -4.52 -1.10
CA ALA A 39 22.16 -3.31 -1.93
C ALA A 39 20.72 -3.02 -2.36
N VAL A 40 20.28 -1.77 -2.23
CA VAL A 40 19.09 -1.25 -2.91
C VAL A 40 19.49 -0.81 -4.32
N VAL A 41 18.89 -1.41 -5.34
CA VAL A 41 19.12 -1.07 -6.74
C VAL A 41 17.82 -0.56 -7.38
N ALA A 42 17.76 0.73 -7.66
CA ALA A 42 16.61 1.40 -8.27
C ALA A 42 16.58 1.16 -9.78
N ARG A 43 15.57 0.44 -10.27
CA ARG A 43 15.38 0.19 -11.71
C ARG A 43 14.83 1.44 -12.38
N GLY A 44 15.70 2.14 -13.11
CA GLY A 44 15.34 3.40 -13.77
C GLY A 44 14.93 4.49 -12.76
N GLY A 45 15.60 4.55 -11.60
CA GLY A 45 15.22 5.44 -10.50
C GLY A 45 13.94 4.98 -9.82
N PHE A 46 13.10 5.94 -9.41
CA PHE A 46 11.82 5.67 -8.78
C PHE A 46 10.73 5.46 -9.84
N SER A 47 10.91 4.41 -10.65
CA SER A 47 10.02 4.08 -11.77
C SER A 47 8.61 3.65 -11.35
N GLY A 48 8.41 3.33 -10.06
CA GLY A 48 7.10 3.13 -9.43
C GLY A 48 6.18 4.35 -9.47
N LEU A 49 6.74 5.55 -9.60
CA LEU A 49 5.99 6.81 -9.66
C LEU A 49 6.14 7.54 -10.99
N PHE A 50 7.37 7.61 -11.50
CA PHE A 50 7.68 8.38 -12.70
C PHE A 50 8.00 7.47 -13.88
N PRO A 51 7.89 7.97 -15.13
CA PRO A 51 8.46 7.30 -16.28
C PRO A 51 9.94 6.96 -16.03
N GLU A 52 10.35 5.76 -16.43
CA GLU A 52 11.65 5.19 -16.05
C GLU A 52 12.84 6.05 -16.49
N SER A 53 13.88 6.07 -15.66
CA SER A 53 15.15 6.77 -15.87
C SER A 53 15.03 8.29 -16.10
N SER A 54 13.82 8.85 -15.98
CA SER A 54 13.60 10.29 -16.08
C SER A 54 14.33 11.06 -14.98
N ALA A 55 14.55 12.36 -15.20
CA ALA A 55 15.19 13.22 -14.20
C ALA A 55 14.48 13.15 -12.84
N SER A 56 13.15 13.27 -12.82
CA SER A 56 12.35 13.17 -11.59
C SER A 56 12.41 11.78 -10.94
N ALA A 57 12.43 10.70 -11.73
CA ALA A 57 12.63 9.35 -11.18
C ALA A 57 13.98 9.22 -10.47
N ASN A 58 15.03 9.75 -11.07
CA ASN A 58 16.38 9.66 -10.52
C ASN A 58 16.56 10.54 -9.27
N ASP A 59 16.08 11.78 -9.33
CA ASP A 59 16.16 12.74 -8.22
C ASP A 59 15.37 12.25 -7.00
N LEU A 60 14.15 11.75 -7.20
CA LEU A 60 13.35 11.23 -6.10
C LEU A 60 13.96 9.96 -5.51
N ALA A 61 14.50 9.05 -6.34
CA ALA A 61 15.18 7.86 -5.83
C ALA A 61 16.35 8.22 -4.91
N ILE A 62 17.19 9.19 -5.31
CA ILE A 62 18.34 9.65 -4.51
C ILE A 62 17.89 10.30 -3.20
N SER A 63 16.82 11.10 -3.21
CA SER A 63 16.40 11.86 -2.03
C SER A 63 15.62 11.03 -1.00
N THR A 64 14.98 9.94 -1.43
CA THR A 64 14.07 9.13 -0.58
C THR A 64 14.61 7.75 -0.20
N SER A 65 15.80 7.39 -0.66
CA SER A 65 16.40 6.07 -0.43
C SER A 65 17.65 6.13 0.45
N SER A 66 18.11 4.95 0.89
CA SER A 66 19.33 4.83 1.70
C SER A 66 20.57 5.39 0.98
N PRO A 67 21.59 5.92 1.71
CA PRO A 67 22.78 6.53 1.11
C PRO A 67 23.60 5.60 0.19
N GLY A 68 23.42 4.29 0.33
CA GLY A 68 24.11 3.25 -0.47
C GLY A 68 23.45 2.91 -1.80
N LEU A 69 22.42 3.66 -2.22
CA LEU A 69 21.62 3.42 -3.41
C LEU A 69 22.46 3.16 -4.66
N THR A 70 22.04 2.18 -5.45
CA THR A 70 22.55 1.93 -6.79
C THR A 70 21.50 2.30 -7.83
N MET A 71 21.85 3.14 -8.79
CA MET A 71 20.98 3.47 -9.92
C MET A 71 21.19 2.47 -11.05
N LEU A 72 20.13 1.80 -11.51
CA LEU A 72 20.19 0.87 -12.63
C LEU A 72 19.59 1.47 -13.89
N CYS A 73 20.38 1.45 -14.95
CA CYS A 73 20.00 1.82 -16.31
C CYS A 73 20.03 0.58 -17.21
N ASN A 74 18.95 0.34 -17.94
CA ASN A 74 18.91 -0.68 -18.99
C ASN A 74 19.39 -0.05 -20.30
N LEU A 75 20.51 -0.53 -20.85
CA LEU A 75 21.13 0.02 -22.05
C LEU A 75 20.35 -0.36 -23.30
N GLN A 76 19.88 0.65 -24.02
CA GLN A 76 19.45 0.53 -25.42
C GLN A 76 20.32 1.41 -26.31
N MET A 77 20.54 1.01 -27.56
CA MET A 77 21.43 1.73 -28.49
C MET A 77 20.67 2.31 -29.68
N THR A 78 20.94 3.58 -29.97
CA THR A 78 20.44 4.29 -31.15
C THR A 78 21.18 3.87 -32.42
N LYS A 79 20.65 4.25 -33.58
CA LYS A 79 21.25 3.98 -34.90
C LYS A 79 22.70 4.46 -35.02
N ASP A 80 23.03 5.57 -34.36
CA ASP A 80 24.33 6.22 -34.34
C ASP A 80 25.19 5.83 -33.12
N GLY A 81 24.76 4.83 -32.35
CA GLY A 81 25.57 4.20 -31.29
C GLY A 81 25.59 4.94 -29.95
N VAL A 82 24.60 5.79 -29.69
CA VAL A 82 24.41 6.43 -28.39
C VAL A 82 23.61 5.51 -27.46
N GLY A 83 24.01 5.46 -26.18
CA GLY A 83 23.35 4.65 -25.16
C GLY A 83 22.21 5.41 -24.46
N LEU A 84 21.05 4.79 -24.39
CA LEU A 84 19.86 5.26 -23.68
C LEU A 84 19.54 4.39 -22.48
N CYS A 85 18.84 4.95 -21.49
CA CYS A 85 18.31 4.21 -20.34
C CYS A 85 16.82 3.89 -20.54
N LEU A 86 16.52 2.70 -21.05
CA LEU A 86 15.16 2.20 -21.30
C LEU A 86 15.07 0.69 -21.09
N SER A 87 13.99 0.21 -20.47
CA SER A 87 13.85 -1.20 -20.10
C SER A 87 13.55 -2.14 -21.27
N ASP A 88 12.84 -1.66 -22.30
CA ASP A 88 12.51 -2.43 -23.50
C ASP A 88 13.28 -1.88 -24.72
N ILE A 89 13.65 -2.76 -25.64
CA ILE A 89 14.24 -2.41 -26.93
C ILE A 89 13.23 -1.75 -27.89
N ARG A 90 11.93 -1.95 -27.60
CA ARG A 90 10.81 -1.24 -28.22
C ARG A 90 10.53 0.05 -27.47
N LEU A 91 10.64 1.16 -28.20
CA LEU A 91 10.35 2.50 -27.72
C LEU A 91 8.87 2.68 -27.37
N ASP A 92 7.95 2.00 -28.05
CA ASP A 92 6.50 2.14 -27.84
C ASP A 92 6.00 1.61 -26.50
N ASN A 93 6.85 0.89 -25.76
CA ASN A 93 6.49 0.43 -24.42
C ASN A 93 6.44 1.59 -23.41
N ALA A 94 7.39 2.53 -23.47
CA ALA A 94 7.59 3.54 -22.43
C ALA A 94 7.84 4.95 -23.00
N THR A 95 7.48 5.19 -24.27
CA THR A 95 7.63 6.50 -24.91
C THR A 95 6.47 6.87 -25.84
N THR A 96 6.41 8.14 -26.25
CA THR A 96 5.45 8.68 -27.22
C THR A 96 5.72 8.33 -28.68
N ILE A 97 6.71 7.46 -28.98
CA ILE A 97 7.18 7.17 -30.35
C ILE A 97 6.06 6.72 -31.30
N SER A 98 5.09 5.96 -30.81
CA SER A 98 4.03 5.36 -31.63
C SER A 98 3.06 6.43 -32.15
N THR A 99 2.82 7.47 -31.36
CA THR A 99 2.01 8.64 -31.74
C THR A 99 2.76 9.52 -32.74
N LEU A 100 4.08 9.66 -32.60
CA LEU A 100 4.91 10.50 -33.47
C LEU A 100 5.16 9.85 -34.84
N PHE A 101 5.30 8.52 -34.87
CA PHE A 101 5.62 7.76 -36.08
C PHE A 101 4.67 6.58 -36.28
N PRO A 102 3.35 6.78 -36.41
CA PRO A 102 2.33 5.71 -36.35
C PRO A 102 2.47 4.61 -37.41
N LYS A 103 3.19 4.88 -38.51
CA LYS A 103 3.40 3.94 -39.62
C LYS A 103 4.81 3.35 -39.68
N ALA A 104 5.64 3.59 -38.66
CA ALA A 104 7.06 3.22 -38.66
C ALA A 104 7.39 1.92 -37.91
N GLN A 105 6.38 1.12 -37.54
CA GLN A 105 6.61 -0.20 -36.94
C GLN A 105 7.47 -1.08 -37.85
N LYS A 106 8.40 -1.81 -37.24
CA LYS A 106 9.17 -2.86 -37.88
C LYS A 106 9.03 -4.17 -37.13
N THR A 107 9.46 -5.24 -37.79
CA THR A 107 9.61 -6.56 -37.17
C THR A 107 11.07 -6.95 -37.24
N TYR A 108 11.66 -7.29 -36.09
CA TYR A 108 12.99 -7.86 -35.99
C TYR A 108 12.93 -9.22 -35.31
N LYS A 109 13.93 -10.06 -35.57
CA LYS A 109 14.16 -11.27 -34.79
C LYS A 109 15.01 -10.91 -33.57
N VAL A 110 14.42 -10.96 -32.39
CA VAL A 110 15.11 -10.77 -31.12
C VAL A 110 15.05 -12.09 -30.37
N TYR A 111 16.22 -12.67 -30.07
CA TYR A 111 16.32 -14.02 -29.48
C TYR A 111 15.51 -15.09 -30.23
N GLY A 112 15.54 -15.02 -31.57
CA GLY A 112 14.85 -15.95 -32.46
C GLY A 112 13.34 -15.72 -32.57
N GLN A 113 12.75 -14.82 -31.77
CA GLN A 113 11.32 -14.49 -31.81
C GLN A 113 11.08 -13.24 -32.66
N ASP A 114 10.01 -13.27 -33.46
CA ASP A 114 9.58 -12.09 -34.22
C ASP A 114 8.95 -11.08 -33.26
N LEU A 115 9.64 -9.96 -33.05
CA LEU A 115 9.17 -8.86 -32.22
C LEU A 115 8.78 -7.69 -33.13
N LYS A 116 7.56 -7.19 -32.99
CA LYS A 116 7.04 -6.05 -33.75
C LYS A 116 6.91 -4.82 -32.84
N GLY A 117 7.33 -3.66 -33.33
CA GLY A 117 7.27 -2.39 -32.60
C GLY A 117 8.16 -1.31 -33.22
N TRP A 118 8.49 -0.30 -32.43
CA TRP A 118 9.41 0.79 -32.81
C TRP A 118 10.74 0.60 -32.11
N PHE A 119 11.80 0.29 -32.86
CA PHE A 119 13.07 -0.13 -32.24
C PHE A 119 14.04 1.05 -32.09
N VAL A 120 14.75 1.11 -30.95
CA VAL A 120 15.71 2.21 -30.68
C VAL A 120 16.73 2.37 -31.80
N LEU A 121 17.23 1.26 -32.36
CA LEU A 121 18.26 1.25 -33.41
C LEU A 121 17.81 1.86 -34.76
N ASP A 122 16.50 2.10 -34.93
CA ASP A 122 15.97 2.67 -36.17
C ASP A 122 16.09 4.21 -36.22
N TYR A 123 16.35 4.84 -35.07
CA TYR A 123 16.35 6.28 -34.90
C TYR A 123 17.73 6.79 -34.46
N SER A 124 18.10 8.00 -34.91
CA SER A 124 19.28 8.69 -34.37
C SER A 124 18.99 9.21 -32.97
N ALA A 125 20.04 9.40 -32.17
CA ALA A 125 19.94 10.01 -30.85
C ALA A 125 19.27 11.40 -30.91
N ASP A 126 19.65 12.21 -31.89
CA ASP A 126 19.05 13.53 -32.13
C ASP A 126 17.54 13.47 -32.37
N THR A 127 17.07 12.46 -33.12
CA THR A 127 15.63 12.25 -33.36
C THR A 127 14.91 11.92 -32.07
N ILE A 128 15.48 11.04 -31.25
CA ILE A 128 14.89 10.61 -29.98
C ILE A 128 14.84 11.78 -29.00
N PHE A 129 15.99 12.41 -28.70
CA PHE A 129 16.06 13.46 -27.69
C PHE A 129 15.26 14.72 -28.03
N SER A 130 15.06 15.02 -29.33
CA SER A 130 14.33 16.22 -29.75
C SER A 130 12.82 16.03 -29.83
N ASN A 131 12.32 14.80 -29.98
CA ASN A 131 10.90 14.56 -30.31
C ASN A 131 10.21 13.59 -29.37
N VAL A 132 10.93 12.64 -28.79
CA VAL A 132 10.34 11.50 -28.07
C VAL A 132 10.39 11.76 -26.57
N SER A 133 9.21 11.67 -25.94
CA SER A 133 9.05 11.83 -24.50
C SER A 133 8.76 10.49 -23.84
N LEU A 134 9.17 10.36 -22.59
CA LEU A 134 8.88 9.21 -21.74
C LEU A 134 7.40 9.20 -21.33
N VAL A 135 6.83 8.01 -21.19
CA VAL A 135 5.50 7.76 -20.61
C VAL A 135 5.56 6.55 -19.69
N GLN A 136 4.60 6.46 -18.78
CA GLN A 136 4.42 5.33 -17.90
C GLN A 136 3.85 4.13 -18.68
N ASN A 137 4.40 2.94 -18.42
CA ASN A 137 4.01 1.73 -19.14
C ASN A 137 3.17 0.76 -18.29
N ILE A 138 2.94 1.11 -17.03
CA ILE A 138 2.18 0.31 -16.07
C ILE A 138 0.93 1.08 -15.66
N PHE A 139 -0.24 0.51 -15.92
CA PHE A 139 -1.54 1.17 -15.73
C PHE A 139 -1.86 1.55 -14.27
N SER A 140 -1.30 0.82 -13.29
CA SER A 140 -1.46 1.16 -11.87
C SER A 140 -0.67 2.38 -11.42
N ARG A 141 0.21 2.92 -12.27
CA ARG A 141 1.10 4.04 -11.95
C ARG A 141 0.56 5.36 -12.51
N PRO A 142 0.95 6.50 -11.94
CA PRO A 142 0.39 7.78 -12.35
C PRO A 142 0.83 8.19 -13.75
N SER A 143 -0.15 8.49 -14.61
CA SER A 143 0.06 8.99 -15.99
C SER A 143 0.22 10.51 -16.06
N ILE A 144 0.06 11.24 -14.96
CA ILE A 144 0.13 12.71 -14.95
C ILE A 144 1.52 13.26 -15.29
N PHE A 145 2.53 12.40 -15.43
CA PHE A 145 3.91 12.74 -15.81
C PHE A 145 4.23 12.37 -17.26
N ASP A 146 3.28 11.77 -17.98
CA ASP A 146 3.48 11.26 -19.33
C ASP A 146 3.72 12.41 -20.31
N GLY A 147 4.69 12.22 -21.21
CA GLY A 147 4.99 13.17 -22.27
C GLY A 147 5.80 14.38 -21.85
N GLN A 148 6.12 14.53 -20.55
CA GLN A 148 6.74 15.75 -20.01
C GLN A 148 8.27 15.73 -19.97
N MET A 149 8.88 14.55 -20.01
CA MET A 149 10.33 14.38 -19.84
C MET A 149 10.96 13.67 -21.04
N PRO A 150 12.14 14.11 -21.51
CA PRO A 150 12.83 13.44 -22.60
C PRO A 150 13.42 12.10 -22.16
N VAL A 151 13.68 11.22 -23.12
CA VAL A 151 14.46 10.00 -22.90
C VAL A 151 15.87 10.36 -22.42
N SER A 152 16.38 9.67 -21.41
CA SER A 152 17.71 9.93 -20.84
C SER A 152 18.81 9.10 -21.51
N ALA A 153 19.95 9.73 -21.78
CA ALA A 153 21.18 9.03 -22.12
C ALA A 153 21.80 8.38 -20.88
N VAL A 154 22.66 7.38 -21.06
CA VAL A 154 23.46 6.80 -19.97
C VAL A 154 24.33 7.87 -19.31
N GLU A 155 24.89 8.77 -20.12
CA GLU A 155 25.74 9.87 -19.69
C GLU A 155 24.99 10.89 -18.81
N ASP A 156 23.68 11.07 -19.00
CA ASP A 156 22.85 11.95 -18.16
C ASP A 156 22.73 11.37 -16.75
N VAL A 157 22.46 10.07 -16.64
CA VAL A 157 22.36 9.36 -15.35
C VAL A 157 23.73 9.20 -14.67
N LEU A 158 24.83 9.11 -15.44
CA LEU A 158 26.18 9.21 -14.86
C LEU A 158 26.49 10.64 -14.39
N GLY A 159 25.95 11.65 -15.09
CA GLY A 159 26.14 13.07 -14.83
C GLY A 159 25.59 13.54 -13.48
N ILE A 160 24.50 12.92 -13.00
CA ILE A 160 23.96 13.18 -11.65
C ILE A 160 24.81 12.57 -10.53
N LYS A 161 25.85 11.78 -10.86
CA LYS A 161 26.81 11.16 -9.94
C LYS A 161 26.13 10.35 -8.83
N PRO A 162 25.35 9.31 -9.18
CA PRO A 162 24.72 8.47 -8.17
C PRO A 162 25.78 7.75 -7.32
N PRO A 163 25.48 7.37 -6.06
CA PRO A 163 26.46 6.72 -5.18
C PRO A 163 27.10 5.48 -5.82
N LYS A 164 26.28 4.68 -6.52
CA LYS A 164 26.70 3.58 -7.39
C LYS A 164 25.86 3.58 -8.66
N PHE A 165 26.45 3.14 -9.76
CA PHE A 165 25.75 2.99 -11.04
C PHE A 165 25.85 1.57 -11.56
N TRP A 166 24.74 1.05 -12.07
CA TRP A 166 24.59 -0.27 -12.65
C TRP A 166 24.07 -0.14 -14.07
N LEU A 167 24.82 -0.66 -15.04
CA LEU A 167 24.41 -0.66 -16.44
C LEU A 167 24.08 -2.09 -16.89
N SER A 168 22.82 -2.33 -17.25
CA SER A 168 22.37 -3.63 -17.74
C SER A 168 22.38 -3.68 -19.27
N VAL A 169 23.16 -4.59 -19.84
CA VAL A 169 23.27 -4.79 -21.29
C VAL A 169 22.47 -6.01 -21.69
N GLN A 170 21.27 -5.78 -22.21
CA GLN A 170 20.28 -6.85 -22.40
C GLN A 170 20.32 -7.54 -23.76
N TYR A 171 20.90 -6.95 -24.82
CA TYR A 171 20.72 -7.39 -26.21
C TYR A 171 21.98 -7.23 -27.09
N ASP A 172 23.18 -7.53 -26.56
CA ASP A 172 24.44 -7.28 -27.28
C ASP A 172 24.54 -8.07 -28.61
N ALA A 173 24.16 -9.34 -28.63
CA ALA A 173 24.15 -10.17 -29.83
C ALA A 173 23.27 -9.56 -30.93
N PHE A 174 22.09 -9.09 -30.56
CA PHE A 174 21.17 -8.41 -31.49
C PHE A 174 21.80 -7.11 -32.02
N TYR A 175 22.38 -6.28 -31.16
CA TYR A 175 23.05 -5.05 -31.62
C TYR A 175 24.24 -5.33 -32.55
N MET A 176 25.01 -6.38 -32.27
CA MET A 176 26.13 -6.83 -33.11
C MET A 176 25.69 -7.21 -34.53
N GLU A 177 24.57 -7.93 -34.68
CA GLU A 177 23.96 -8.23 -35.99
C GLU A 177 23.62 -6.96 -36.77
N HIS A 178 23.31 -5.88 -36.05
CA HIS A 178 22.98 -4.56 -36.59
C HIS A 178 24.14 -3.57 -36.59
N LYS A 179 25.39 -4.05 -36.47
CA LYS A 179 26.64 -3.25 -36.53
C LYS A 179 26.79 -2.23 -35.40
N LEU A 180 26.12 -2.46 -34.27
CA LEU A 180 26.29 -1.73 -33.01
C LEU A 180 27.00 -2.65 -32.00
N SER A 181 27.73 -2.07 -31.05
CA SER A 181 28.46 -2.88 -30.04
C SER A 181 28.42 -2.22 -28.69
N ALA A 182 27.76 -2.86 -27.72
CA ALA A 182 27.73 -2.37 -26.35
C ALA A 182 29.13 -2.41 -25.72
N ALA A 183 29.95 -3.40 -26.08
CA ALA A 183 31.34 -3.48 -25.63
C ALA A 183 32.20 -2.30 -26.14
N ALA A 184 32.03 -1.89 -27.40
CA ALA A 184 32.71 -0.71 -27.94
C ALA A 184 32.22 0.59 -27.27
N TYR A 185 30.92 0.69 -27.02
CA TYR A 185 30.32 1.81 -26.28
C TYR A 185 30.88 1.92 -24.84
N LEU A 186 30.94 0.83 -24.09
CA LEU A 186 31.54 0.81 -22.76
C LEU A 186 33.02 1.24 -22.75
N ARG A 187 33.79 0.83 -23.77
CA ARG A 187 35.19 1.23 -23.93
C ARG A 187 35.32 2.72 -24.24
N SER A 188 34.39 3.31 -24.99
CA SER A 188 34.38 4.76 -25.25
C SER A 188 34.15 5.55 -23.95
N LEU A 189 33.29 5.04 -23.07
CA LEU A 189 33.08 5.56 -21.71
C LEU A 189 34.22 5.25 -20.73
N ARG A 190 35.17 4.40 -21.13
CA ARG A 190 36.25 3.88 -20.28
C ARG A 190 35.74 3.26 -18.97
N PHE A 191 34.51 2.75 -18.96
CA PHE A 191 33.84 2.20 -17.78
C PHE A 191 33.75 3.19 -16.59
N ARG A 192 33.93 4.50 -16.82
CA ARG A 192 34.07 5.48 -15.74
C ARG A 192 32.75 5.66 -15.01
N GLY A 193 32.78 5.46 -13.69
CA GLY A 193 31.61 5.61 -12.82
C GLY A 193 30.66 4.41 -12.84
N ILE A 194 30.95 3.35 -13.59
CA ILE A 194 30.11 2.14 -13.69
C ILE A 194 30.59 1.11 -12.66
N THR A 195 29.79 0.89 -11.61
CA THR A 195 30.10 -0.05 -10.52
C THR A 195 29.75 -1.48 -10.91
N PHE A 196 28.61 -1.67 -11.60
CA PHE A 196 28.11 -2.97 -12.03
C PHE A 196 27.76 -2.97 -13.51
N ILE A 197 28.04 -4.08 -14.18
CA ILE A 197 27.49 -4.38 -15.51
C ILE A 197 26.80 -5.73 -15.43
N SER A 198 25.52 -5.78 -15.80
CA SER A 198 24.80 -7.05 -15.97
C SER A 198 24.55 -7.38 -17.43
N SER A 199 24.40 -8.67 -17.72
CA SER A 199 23.88 -9.12 -19.00
C SER A 199 23.34 -10.54 -18.91
N PRO A 200 22.26 -10.86 -19.66
CA PRO A 200 21.84 -12.23 -19.88
C PRO A 200 22.77 -12.99 -20.84
N GLU A 201 23.67 -12.31 -21.56
CA GLU A 201 24.50 -12.94 -22.59
C GLU A 201 25.91 -13.29 -22.08
N ILE A 202 26.23 -14.58 -22.00
CA ILE A 202 27.51 -15.07 -21.47
C ILE A 202 28.67 -14.61 -22.36
N GLY A 203 28.49 -14.67 -23.68
CA GLY A 203 29.49 -14.22 -24.65
C GLY A 203 29.86 -12.75 -24.46
N PHE A 204 28.87 -11.87 -24.23
CA PHE A 204 29.11 -10.47 -23.96
C PHE A 204 29.93 -10.26 -22.68
N LEU A 205 29.53 -10.86 -21.55
CA LEU A 205 30.26 -10.72 -20.27
C LEU A 205 31.72 -11.18 -20.39
N LYS A 206 31.97 -12.29 -21.08
CA LYS A 206 33.32 -12.78 -21.35
C LYS A 206 34.12 -11.81 -22.21
N SER A 207 33.48 -11.18 -23.20
CA SER A 207 34.15 -10.24 -24.12
C SER A 207 34.69 -8.97 -23.45
N ILE A 208 34.10 -8.55 -22.33
CA ILE A 208 34.49 -7.34 -21.58
C ILE A 208 35.23 -7.64 -20.26
N GLY A 209 35.44 -8.92 -19.92
CA GLY A 209 35.98 -9.33 -18.62
C GLY A 209 37.30 -8.67 -18.21
N MET A 210 38.24 -8.53 -19.15
CA MET A 210 39.52 -7.85 -18.88
C MET A 210 39.35 -6.35 -18.65
N ASP A 211 38.48 -5.70 -19.41
CA ASP A 211 38.22 -4.27 -19.31
C ASP A 211 37.52 -3.95 -17.98
N ALA A 212 36.48 -4.72 -17.65
CA ALA A 212 35.76 -4.60 -16.38
C ALA A 212 36.68 -4.82 -15.17
N ARG A 213 37.56 -5.83 -15.21
CA ARG A 213 38.55 -6.08 -14.13
C ARG A 213 39.49 -4.89 -13.94
N ARG A 214 39.98 -4.28 -15.02
CA ARG A 214 40.86 -3.09 -14.95
C ARG A 214 40.12 -1.88 -14.37
N ALA A 215 38.84 -1.74 -14.70
CA ALA A 215 37.96 -0.68 -14.20
C ALA A 215 37.42 -0.94 -12.78
N LYS A 216 37.65 -2.14 -12.21
CA LYS A 216 37.04 -2.62 -10.96
C LYS A 216 35.51 -2.66 -11.00
N THR A 217 34.94 -2.85 -12.19
CA THR A 217 33.50 -3.04 -12.40
C THR A 217 33.14 -4.51 -12.17
N LYS A 218 32.09 -4.75 -11.37
CA LYS A 218 31.57 -6.10 -11.14
C LYS A 218 30.70 -6.54 -12.31
N LEU A 219 30.94 -7.76 -12.81
CA LEU A 219 30.09 -8.38 -13.83
C LEU A 219 29.03 -9.26 -13.16
N ILE A 220 27.78 -9.10 -13.56
CA ILE A 220 26.64 -9.83 -13.01
C ILE A 220 25.95 -10.61 -14.14
N PHE A 221 25.80 -11.91 -13.97
CA PHE A 221 25.09 -12.73 -14.95
C PHE A 221 23.59 -12.74 -14.65
N GLU A 222 22.77 -12.32 -15.61
CA GLU A 222 21.33 -12.23 -15.44
C GLU A 222 20.64 -13.50 -15.95
N PHE A 223 19.93 -14.19 -15.05
CA PHE A 223 19.04 -15.27 -15.44
C PHE A 223 17.72 -14.70 -15.94
N LYS A 224 17.21 -15.28 -17.03
CA LYS A 224 15.84 -15.03 -17.52
C LYS A 224 14.92 -16.17 -17.10
N ASP A 225 13.81 -16.37 -17.80
CA ASP A 225 12.95 -17.54 -17.58
C ASP A 225 13.76 -18.84 -17.66
N PRO A 226 13.53 -19.83 -16.77
CA PRO A 226 14.29 -21.09 -16.75
C PRO A 226 14.31 -21.83 -18.10
N GLU A 227 13.23 -21.73 -18.89
CA GLU A 227 13.09 -22.37 -20.19
C GLU A 227 13.59 -21.51 -21.35
N ALA A 228 13.88 -20.23 -21.12
CA ALA A 228 14.50 -19.36 -22.12
C ALA A 228 15.92 -19.85 -22.46
N ILE A 229 16.34 -19.58 -23.70
CA ILE A 229 17.63 -19.98 -24.23
C ILE A 229 18.60 -18.80 -24.12
N GLU A 230 19.76 -19.05 -23.53
CA GLU A 230 20.88 -18.10 -23.55
C GLU A 230 21.51 -18.08 -24.96
N PRO A 231 21.58 -16.91 -25.60
CA PRO A 231 21.82 -16.83 -27.06
C PRO A 231 23.23 -17.23 -27.48
N THR A 232 24.23 -17.16 -26.60
CA THR A 232 25.62 -17.40 -26.98
C THR A 232 26.07 -18.85 -26.80
N THR A 233 25.47 -19.57 -25.85
CA THR A 233 25.74 -20.98 -25.55
C THR A 233 24.66 -21.90 -26.09
N ASN A 234 23.50 -21.35 -26.49
CA ASN A 234 22.33 -22.08 -26.95
C ASN A 234 21.84 -23.14 -25.93
N LYS A 235 21.96 -22.81 -24.63
CA LYS A 235 21.50 -23.63 -23.51
C LYS A 235 20.37 -22.92 -22.78
N LYS A 236 19.49 -23.69 -22.15
CA LYS A 236 18.47 -23.12 -21.26
C LYS A 236 19.11 -22.52 -20.01
N TYR A 237 18.49 -21.48 -19.46
CA TYR A 237 18.92 -20.93 -18.16
C TYR A 237 18.84 -21.96 -17.03
N SER A 238 17.85 -22.86 -17.05
CA SER A 238 17.73 -23.97 -16.11
C SER A 238 18.91 -24.96 -16.16
N GLU A 239 19.50 -25.18 -17.35
CA GLU A 239 20.71 -25.99 -17.51
C GLU A 239 21.96 -25.27 -17.01
N ILE A 240 22.06 -23.96 -17.27
CA ILE A 240 23.18 -23.12 -16.82
C ILE A 240 23.19 -23.02 -15.30
N GLN A 241 22.02 -22.92 -14.67
CA GLN A 241 21.84 -22.86 -13.22
C GLN A 241 22.50 -24.05 -12.50
N GLN A 242 22.53 -25.24 -13.11
CA GLN A 242 23.11 -26.45 -12.49
C GLN A 242 24.63 -26.36 -12.27
N ASN A 243 25.30 -25.36 -12.85
CA ASN A 243 26.75 -25.19 -12.71
C ASN A 243 27.13 -23.74 -12.38
N LEU A 244 26.70 -23.27 -11.21
CA LEU A 244 27.04 -21.94 -10.68
C LEU A 244 28.56 -21.71 -10.57
N ALA A 245 29.35 -22.75 -10.31
CA ALA A 245 30.82 -22.64 -10.26
C ALA A 245 31.43 -22.20 -11.61
N ALA A 246 30.84 -22.62 -12.73
CA ALA A 246 31.29 -22.16 -14.06
C ALA A 246 30.98 -20.68 -14.31
N ILE A 247 29.91 -20.15 -13.70
CA ILE A 247 29.54 -18.73 -13.79
C ILE A 247 30.58 -17.85 -13.08
N LYS A 248 31.12 -18.33 -11.95
CA LYS A 248 32.15 -17.63 -11.18
C LYS A 248 33.41 -17.31 -11.99
N ALA A 249 33.68 -18.05 -13.07
CA ALA A 249 34.81 -17.81 -13.95
C ALA A 249 34.72 -16.48 -14.73
N PHE A 250 33.52 -15.93 -14.92
CA PHE A 250 33.31 -14.70 -15.69
C PHE A 250 32.43 -13.65 -15.01
N ALA A 251 31.70 -14.00 -13.94
CA ALA A 251 30.85 -13.08 -13.19
C ALA A 251 31.18 -13.08 -11.69
N SER A 252 30.94 -11.95 -11.03
CA SER A 252 31.07 -11.75 -9.59
C SER A 252 29.79 -12.06 -8.83
N GLY A 253 28.65 -12.01 -9.52
CA GLY A 253 27.35 -12.34 -8.97
C GLY A 253 26.34 -12.69 -10.05
N VAL A 254 25.12 -12.96 -9.63
CA VAL A 254 23.98 -13.32 -10.47
C VAL A 254 22.78 -12.44 -10.14
N LEU A 255 21.99 -12.12 -11.15
CA LEU A 255 20.69 -11.46 -11.02
C LEU A 255 19.61 -12.48 -11.40
N VAL A 256 18.65 -12.72 -10.52
CA VAL A 256 17.56 -13.68 -10.75
C VAL A 256 16.19 -13.07 -10.48
N PRO A 257 15.15 -13.45 -11.25
CA PRO A 257 13.78 -13.24 -10.84
C PRO A 257 13.53 -13.86 -9.47
N LYS A 258 12.78 -13.17 -8.61
CA LYS A 258 12.51 -13.60 -7.23
C LYS A 258 11.94 -15.03 -7.11
N ASP A 259 11.26 -15.53 -8.13
CA ASP A 259 10.69 -16.89 -8.18
C ASP A 259 11.75 -18.00 -8.24
N TYR A 260 13.00 -17.70 -8.61
CA TYR A 260 14.11 -18.64 -8.46
C TYR A 260 14.42 -18.97 -6.99
N ILE A 261 14.06 -18.06 -6.08
CA ILE A 261 14.35 -18.15 -4.64
C ILE A 261 13.10 -18.63 -3.90
N TRP A 262 11.98 -17.93 -4.11
CA TRP A 262 10.70 -18.23 -3.49
C TRP A 262 9.62 -18.38 -4.55
N ALA A 263 9.53 -19.57 -5.13
CA ALA A 263 8.51 -19.87 -6.14
C ALA A 263 7.10 -19.83 -5.53
N LEU A 264 6.12 -19.42 -6.33
CA LEU A 264 4.71 -19.50 -5.96
C LEU A 264 4.08 -20.82 -6.40
N ASP A 265 3.04 -21.25 -5.68
CA ASP A 265 2.08 -22.23 -6.16
C ASP A 265 0.98 -21.60 -7.02
N SER A 266 0.09 -22.43 -7.58
CA SER A 266 -1.01 -21.96 -8.41
C SER A 266 -2.07 -21.16 -7.63
N ALA A 267 -2.01 -21.16 -6.30
CA ALA A 267 -2.90 -20.42 -5.42
C ALA A 267 -2.25 -19.13 -4.86
N ASN A 268 -1.07 -18.74 -5.39
CA ASN A 268 -0.28 -17.57 -4.99
C ASN A 268 0.28 -17.62 -3.56
N TYR A 269 0.59 -18.81 -3.04
CA TYR A 269 1.35 -18.98 -1.81
C TYR A 269 2.81 -19.33 -2.08
N LEU A 270 3.70 -18.93 -1.17
CA LEU A 270 5.11 -19.28 -1.22
C LEU A 270 5.29 -20.79 -1.05
N LYS A 271 6.06 -21.40 -1.95
CA LYS A 271 6.66 -22.72 -1.74
C LYS A 271 7.87 -22.61 -0.81
N PRO A 272 8.39 -23.73 -0.28
CA PRO A 272 9.68 -23.72 0.42
C PRO A 272 10.78 -23.06 -0.41
N ALA A 273 11.67 -22.33 0.25
CA ALA A 273 12.80 -21.68 -0.41
C ALA A 273 13.65 -22.69 -1.18
N SER A 274 14.14 -22.27 -2.34
CA SER A 274 15.16 -23.02 -3.06
C SER A 274 16.52 -22.90 -2.36
N THR A 275 17.46 -23.79 -2.70
CA THR A 275 18.84 -23.70 -2.23
C THR A 275 19.68 -22.69 -3.03
N PHE A 276 19.07 -21.99 -4.01
CA PHE A 276 19.79 -21.19 -4.99
C PHE A 276 20.75 -20.17 -4.35
N VAL A 277 20.28 -19.42 -3.34
CA VAL A 277 21.11 -18.39 -2.68
C VAL A 277 22.30 -19.02 -1.98
N ALA A 278 22.08 -20.10 -1.22
CA ALA A 278 23.14 -20.80 -0.51
C ALA A 278 24.15 -21.44 -1.48
N ASP A 279 23.68 -22.03 -2.58
CA ASP A 279 24.53 -22.65 -3.60
C ASP A 279 25.36 -21.60 -4.37
N ALA A 280 24.76 -20.45 -4.69
CA ALA A 280 25.45 -19.32 -5.32
C ALA A 280 26.52 -18.74 -4.38
N HIS A 281 26.18 -18.53 -3.11
CA HIS A 281 27.14 -18.05 -2.10
C HIS A 281 28.30 -19.03 -1.91
N LYS A 282 28.02 -20.34 -1.86
CA LYS A 282 29.04 -21.38 -1.81
C LYS A 282 29.95 -21.38 -3.04
N ALA A 283 29.43 -21.02 -4.21
CA ALA A 283 30.21 -20.79 -5.43
C ALA A 283 30.93 -19.42 -5.46
N GLY A 284 30.74 -18.57 -4.44
CA GLY A 284 31.35 -17.25 -4.33
C GLY A 284 30.70 -16.18 -5.22
N LEU A 285 29.41 -16.32 -5.51
CA LEU A 285 28.61 -15.40 -6.30
C LEU A 285 27.66 -14.60 -5.41
N GLU A 286 27.67 -13.27 -5.55
CA GLU A 286 26.62 -12.41 -4.97
C GLU A 286 25.28 -12.70 -5.68
N VAL A 287 24.15 -12.61 -4.97
CA VAL A 287 22.81 -12.84 -5.51
C VAL A 287 21.97 -11.58 -5.40
N TYR A 288 21.52 -11.08 -6.54
CA TYR A 288 20.58 -9.97 -6.65
C TYR A 288 19.22 -10.51 -7.10
N ALA A 289 18.14 -10.11 -6.43
CA ALA A 289 16.78 -10.54 -6.78
C ALA A 289 16.01 -9.41 -7.48
N SER A 290 15.28 -9.71 -8.55
CA SER A 290 14.43 -8.75 -9.28
C SER A 290 12.95 -9.06 -9.19
N GLY A 291 12.13 -8.07 -9.57
CA GLY A 291 10.67 -8.18 -9.62
C GLY A 291 9.97 -7.64 -8.37
N PHE A 292 10.61 -6.68 -7.68
CA PHE A 292 10.04 -6.02 -6.52
C PHE A 292 9.38 -4.70 -6.91
N ALA A 293 8.14 -4.53 -6.46
CA ALA A 293 7.32 -3.35 -6.65
C ALA A 293 6.18 -3.37 -5.61
N ASN A 294 5.53 -2.22 -5.40
CA ASN A 294 4.47 -2.11 -4.40
C ASN A 294 3.07 -2.16 -5.02
N ASP A 295 2.97 -1.97 -6.33
CA ASP A 295 1.74 -1.70 -7.06
C ASP A 295 1.20 -2.91 -7.84
N TYR A 296 1.41 -4.12 -7.32
CA TYR A 296 0.89 -5.36 -7.90
C TYR A 296 0.47 -6.36 -6.82
N ARG A 297 -0.22 -7.43 -7.24
CA ARG A 297 -0.65 -8.51 -6.34
C ARG A 297 0.54 -9.40 -5.98
N THR A 298 0.95 -9.35 -4.72
CA THR A 298 1.99 -10.22 -4.18
C THR A 298 1.40 -11.51 -3.62
N SER A 299 2.25 -12.39 -3.09
CA SER A 299 1.79 -13.61 -2.41
C SER A 299 0.90 -13.27 -1.20
N TYR A 300 -0.13 -14.10 -0.96
CA TYR A 300 -0.97 -13.97 0.23
C TYR A 300 -0.18 -14.12 1.54
N ASN A 301 1.01 -14.72 1.51
CA ASN A 301 1.91 -14.81 2.66
C ASN A 301 2.36 -13.44 3.20
N TYR A 302 2.32 -12.39 2.37
CA TYR A 302 2.75 -11.05 2.77
C TYR A 302 1.59 -10.13 3.15
N SER A 303 0.34 -10.58 3.06
CA SER A 303 -0.83 -9.76 3.42
C SER A 303 -0.81 -8.36 2.78
N TYR A 304 -0.40 -8.30 1.51
CA TYR A 304 -0.22 -7.07 0.71
C TYR A 304 0.79 -6.05 1.26
N ASP A 305 1.64 -6.45 2.20
CA ASP A 305 2.70 -5.62 2.75
C ASP A 305 4.00 -5.78 1.95
N PRO A 306 4.43 -4.77 1.16
CA PRO A 306 5.64 -4.90 0.37
C PRO A 306 6.90 -5.01 1.24
N SER A 307 6.91 -4.41 2.44
CA SER A 307 8.05 -4.51 3.35
C SER A 307 8.25 -5.94 3.86
N ALA A 308 7.15 -6.66 4.11
CA ALA A 308 7.21 -8.07 4.49
C ALA A 308 7.83 -8.93 3.38
N GLU A 309 7.56 -8.61 2.11
CA GLU A 309 8.21 -9.28 0.97
C GLU A 309 9.72 -9.03 0.97
N TYR A 310 10.21 -7.78 1.09
CA TYR A 310 11.65 -7.54 1.16
C TYR A 310 12.31 -8.28 2.33
N LEU A 311 11.71 -8.23 3.52
CA LEU A 311 12.24 -8.90 4.72
C LEU A 311 12.36 -10.42 4.52
N GLN A 312 11.44 -11.06 3.78
CA GLN A 312 11.51 -12.48 3.46
C GLN A 312 12.79 -12.88 2.70
N PHE A 313 13.43 -11.94 2.00
CA PHE A 313 14.64 -12.22 1.21
C PHE A 313 15.95 -11.88 1.93
N VAL A 314 15.91 -11.13 3.04
CA VAL A 314 17.12 -10.67 3.74
C VAL A 314 17.16 -10.95 5.23
N ASP A 315 16.01 -11.22 5.86
CA ASP A 315 15.90 -11.43 7.31
C ASP A 315 14.94 -12.61 7.64
N ASN A 316 15.09 -13.71 6.90
CA ASN A 316 14.33 -14.96 7.11
C ASN A 316 15.05 -15.98 8.02
N GLY A 317 16.26 -15.65 8.50
CA GLY A 317 17.09 -16.50 9.35
C GLY A 317 17.85 -17.64 8.65
N GLN A 318 17.66 -17.86 7.35
CA GLN A 318 18.32 -18.93 6.58
C GLN A 318 19.38 -18.40 5.62
N PHE A 319 19.09 -17.30 4.92
CA PHE A 319 20.00 -16.61 4.00
C PHE A 319 19.60 -15.14 3.84
N SER A 320 20.47 -14.34 3.21
CA SER A 320 20.15 -13.02 2.71
C SER A 320 20.62 -12.88 1.27
N VAL A 321 19.78 -12.36 0.37
CA VAL A 321 20.26 -11.88 -0.93
C VAL A 321 21.20 -10.68 -0.74
N ASP A 322 22.14 -10.50 -1.66
CA ASP A 322 23.12 -9.41 -1.64
C ASP A 322 22.53 -8.08 -2.17
N GLY A 323 21.32 -8.10 -2.73
CA GLY A 323 20.57 -6.90 -3.07
C GLY A 323 19.29 -7.14 -3.87
N PHE A 324 18.57 -6.06 -4.14
CA PHE A 324 17.28 -6.05 -4.82
C PHE A 324 17.28 -5.10 -5.99
N ILE A 325 16.68 -5.53 -7.11
CA ILE A 325 16.25 -4.65 -8.19
C ILE A 325 14.77 -4.31 -7.96
N THR A 326 14.48 -3.04 -7.70
CA THR A 326 13.14 -2.57 -7.33
C THR A 326 12.73 -1.29 -8.05
N ASP A 327 11.43 -1.13 -8.24
CA ASP A 327 10.80 0.09 -8.74
C ASP A 327 10.47 1.09 -7.62
N PHE A 328 10.52 0.63 -6.36
CA PHE A 328 10.16 1.38 -5.14
C PHE A 328 11.35 1.36 -4.16
N PRO A 329 12.45 2.08 -4.48
CA PRO A 329 13.66 2.03 -3.68
C PRO A 329 13.53 2.55 -2.23
N PRO A 330 12.57 3.42 -1.85
CA PRO A 330 12.32 3.74 -0.44
C PRO A 330 11.84 2.54 0.37
N THR A 331 10.94 1.73 -0.17
CA THR A 331 10.41 0.55 0.53
C THR A 331 11.49 -0.52 0.74
N ALA A 332 12.38 -0.70 -0.24
CA ALA A 332 13.56 -1.55 -0.03
C ALA A 332 14.51 -0.97 1.02
N SER A 333 14.73 0.35 1.00
CA SER A 333 15.58 1.07 1.96
C SER A 333 15.03 0.95 3.39
N GLN A 334 13.73 1.16 3.60
CA GLN A 334 13.14 1.03 4.93
C GLN A 334 13.16 -0.42 5.41
N ALA A 335 12.90 -1.42 4.55
CA ALA A 335 12.94 -2.81 4.94
C ALA A 335 14.33 -3.19 5.49
N ILE A 336 15.39 -2.74 4.82
CA ILE A 336 16.78 -2.99 5.21
C ILE A 336 17.17 -2.14 6.42
N SER A 337 17.09 -0.82 6.32
CA SER A 337 17.64 0.11 7.32
C SER A 337 16.80 0.21 8.60
N CYS A 338 15.49 -0.04 8.51
CA CYS A 338 14.56 0.19 9.62
C CYS A 338 13.98 -1.08 10.20
N LEU A 339 13.58 -2.02 9.35
CA LEU A 339 12.69 -3.12 9.75
C LEU A 339 13.41 -4.45 9.96
N SER A 340 14.60 -4.62 9.37
CA SER A 340 15.40 -5.83 9.52
C SER A 340 16.07 -5.93 10.90
N HIS A 341 16.38 -7.16 11.29
CA HIS A 341 17.07 -7.53 12.52
C HIS A 341 16.44 -6.97 13.80
N GLN A 342 15.14 -6.65 13.73
CA GLN A 342 14.36 -6.28 14.90
C GLN A 342 14.11 -7.55 15.71
N LYS A 343 14.81 -7.68 16.85
CA LYS A 343 14.68 -8.82 17.77
C LYS A 343 13.35 -8.79 18.55
N GLY A 344 12.22 -8.66 17.86
CA GLY A 344 10.84 -8.84 18.34
C GLY A 344 10.32 -7.93 19.45
N ASN A 345 11.18 -7.13 20.11
CA ASN A 345 10.88 -6.50 21.40
C ASN A 345 11.39 -5.05 21.50
N LEU A 346 11.54 -4.34 20.37
CA LEU A 346 11.82 -2.91 20.47
C LEU A 346 10.62 -2.21 21.12
N PRO A 347 10.87 -1.29 22.09
CA PRO A 347 9.78 -0.55 22.70
C PRO A 347 9.11 0.29 21.62
N LYS A 348 7.78 0.39 21.72
CA LYS A 348 7.00 1.28 20.88
C LYS A 348 7.46 2.72 21.05
N ILE A 349 7.64 3.42 19.95
CA ILE A 349 7.97 4.85 19.88
C ILE A 349 6.68 5.66 19.74
N GLY A 350 6.57 6.74 20.51
CA GLY A 350 5.39 7.59 20.51
C GLY A 350 4.19 6.97 21.23
N ASN A 351 3.08 7.71 21.22
CA ASN A 351 1.87 7.36 21.99
C ASN A 351 0.70 6.87 21.13
N ALA A 352 0.81 6.94 19.80
CA ALA A 352 -0.29 6.61 18.88
C ALA A 352 -0.72 5.15 19.03
N LEU A 353 -2.00 4.87 19.29
CA LEU A 353 -2.54 3.52 19.47
C LEU A 353 -2.67 2.75 18.15
N VAL A 354 -2.34 1.46 18.16
CA VAL A 354 -2.74 0.50 17.12
C VAL A 354 -4.06 -0.13 17.55
N ILE A 355 -5.13 0.28 16.89
CA ILE A 355 -6.49 -0.19 17.14
C ILE A 355 -6.89 -1.09 15.96
N THR A 356 -7.50 -2.23 16.23
CA THR A 356 -7.95 -3.12 15.15
C THR A 356 -9.23 -2.60 14.51
N HIS A 357 -9.47 -3.02 13.27
CA HIS A 357 -10.77 -2.92 12.61
C HIS A 357 -11.32 -4.33 12.42
N ASN A 358 -12.15 -4.77 13.35
CA ASN A 358 -12.69 -6.13 13.48
C ASN A 358 -11.60 -7.22 13.66
N GLY A 359 -10.56 -6.94 14.45
CA GLY A 359 -9.36 -7.79 14.56
C GLY A 359 -8.42 -7.66 13.35
N ALA A 360 -7.63 -8.71 13.05
CA ALA A 360 -6.79 -8.77 11.84
C ALA A 360 -7.64 -9.16 10.60
N SER A 361 -8.67 -8.36 10.30
CA SER A 361 -9.68 -8.63 9.27
C SER A 361 -9.15 -8.59 7.83
N GLY A 362 -7.91 -8.11 7.64
CA GLY A 362 -7.15 -8.23 6.41
C GLY A 362 -6.67 -9.66 6.10
N GLU A 363 -6.59 -10.52 7.13
CA GLU A 363 -6.01 -11.87 7.05
C GLU A 363 -7.01 -12.99 7.37
N TYR A 364 -8.02 -12.69 8.19
CA TYR A 364 -9.08 -13.60 8.62
C TYR A 364 -10.45 -12.93 8.50
N PRO A 365 -11.56 -13.68 8.46
CA PRO A 365 -12.89 -13.10 8.62
C PRO A 365 -12.96 -12.28 9.92
N GLY A 366 -13.39 -11.02 9.80
CA GLY A 366 -13.42 -10.09 10.93
C GLY A 366 -14.34 -10.55 12.06
N CYS A 367 -14.09 -10.05 13.27
CA CYS A 367 -14.85 -10.37 14.50
C CYS A 367 -14.87 -11.87 14.86
N THR A 368 -13.85 -12.63 14.44
CA THR A 368 -13.68 -14.03 14.81
C THR A 368 -12.57 -14.25 15.82
N ASP A 369 -12.63 -15.36 16.55
CA ASP A 369 -11.58 -15.82 17.46
C ASP A 369 -10.16 -15.80 16.83
N LEU A 370 -10.04 -16.23 15.57
CA LEU A 370 -8.76 -16.21 14.84
C LEU A 370 -8.31 -14.81 14.44
N ALA A 371 -9.23 -13.93 14.01
CA ALA A 371 -8.89 -12.54 13.68
C ALA A 371 -8.39 -11.79 14.93
N TYR A 372 -9.01 -12.01 16.09
CA TYR A 372 -8.56 -11.41 17.35
C TYR A 372 -7.25 -12.02 17.86
N GLN A 373 -7.09 -13.34 17.77
CA GLN A 373 -5.84 -13.99 18.12
C GLN A 373 -4.68 -13.45 17.29
N LYS A 374 -4.85 -13.34 15.96
CA LYS A 374 -3.84 -12.79 15.07
C LYS A 374 -3.53 -11.32 15.40
N ALA A 375 -4.54 -10.49 15.68
CA ALA A 375 -4.31 -9.10 16.06
C ALA A 375 -3.50 -8.94 17.37
N VAL A 376 -3.75 -9.82 18.36
CA VAL A 376 -2.96 -9.86 19.60
C VAL A 376 -1.51 -10.28 19.29
N ASP A 377 -1.33 -11.31 18.48
CA ASP A 377 -0.01 -11.81 18.09
C ASP A 377 0.78 -10.76 17.30
N ASP A 378 0.07 -9.95 16.50
CA ASP A 378 0.60 -8.81 15.76
C ASP A 378 0.87 -7.57 16.62
N GLY A 379 0.52 -7.61 17.91
CA GLY A 379 0.85 -6.58 18.89
C GLY A 379 -0.06 -5.35 18.87
N ALA A 380 -1.32 -5.49 18.45
CA ALA A 380 -2.32 -4.43 18.60
C ALA A 380 -2.43 -3.96 20.06
N ASP A 381 -2.58 -2.66 20.29
CA ASP A 381 -2.82 -2.12 21.64
C ASP A 381 -4.28 -2.34 22.06
N VAL A 382 -5.20 -2.12 21.13
CA VAL A 382 -6.64 -2.20 21.36
C VAL A 382 -7.28 -3.12 20.33
N ILE A 383 -7.99 -4.14 20.80
CA ILE A 383 -8.87 -4.95 19.94
C ILE A 383 -10.30 -4.40 20.00
N ASP A 384 -11.01 -4.42 18.88
CA ASP A 384 -12.33 -3.83 18.74
C ASP A 384 -13.46 -4.86 18.59
N CYS A 385 -14.66 -4.51 19.02
CA CYS A 385 -15.87 -5.30 18.82
C CYS A 385 -17.01 -4.35 18.46
N SER A 386 -17.39 -4.32 17.17
CA SER A 386 -18.67 -3.78 16.74
C SER A 386 -19.78 -4.70 17.20
N VAL A 387 -20.60 -4.24 18.14
CA VAL A 387 -21.62 -5.09 18.79
C VAL A 387 -22.88 -5.10 17.94
N GLN A 388 -23.36 -6.30 17.65
CA GLN A 388 -24.66 -6.54 17.04
C GLN A 388 -25.53 -7.39 17.98
N MET A 389 -26.84 -7.40 17.73
CA MET A 389 -27.82 -8.13 18.55
C MET A 389 -28.56 -9.14 17.69
N SER A 390 -28.67 -10.39 18.16
CA SER A 390 -29.58 -11.38 17.58
C SER A 390 -31.04 -11.08 17.96
N LYS A 391 -31.97 -11.70 17.24
CA LYS A 391 -33.42 -11.62 17.49
C LYS A 391 -33.82 -11.99 18.92
N ASP A 392 -33.12 -12.97 19.49
CA ASP A 392 -33.31 -13.49 20.85
C ASP A 392 -32.45 -12.78 21.91
N GLY A 393 -31.81 -11.66 21.55
CA GLY A 393 -31.16 -10.76 22.52
C GLY A 393 -29.70 -11.09 22.86
N MET A 394 -29.03 -11.96 22.09
CA MET A 394 -27.61 -12.22 22.25
C MET A 394 -26.77 -11.10 21.62
N ALA A 395 -25.87 -10.51 22.41
CA ALA A 395 -24.89 -9.53 21.94
C ALA A 395 -23.61 -10.24 21.45
N PHE A 396 -23.15 -9.91 20.25
CA PHE A 396 -21.98 -10.53 19.63
C PHE A 396 -21.19 -9.56 18.76
N CYS A 397 -19.93 -9.88 18.49
CA CYS A 397 -19.07 -9.03 17.66
C CYS A 397 -19.30 -9.33 16.17
N HIS A 398 -19.64 -8.31 15.40
CA HIS A 398 -19.76 -8.36 13.94
C HIS A 398 -19.74 -6.95 13.34
N ASP A 399 -19.07 -6.79 12.20
CA ASP A 399 -18.81 -5.49 11.56
C ASP A 399 -20.09 -4.68 11.26
N SER A 400 -21.13 -5.34 10.75
CA SER A 400 -22.40 -4.72 10.39
C SER A 400 -23.62 -5.49 10.91
N ALA A 401 -24.76 -4.82 11.06
CA ALA A 401 -26.03 -5.48 11.31
C ALA A 401 -26.47 -6.37 10.14
N ASP A 402 -26.09 -6.03 8.90
CA ASP A 402 -26.31 -6.86 7.71
C ASP A 402 -25.23 -7.95 7.61
N LEU A 403 -25.66 -9.22 7.64
CA LEU A 403 -24.79 -10.38 7.63
C LEU A 403 -24.39 -10.82 6.22
N THR A 404 -24.88 -10.17 5.16
CA THR A 404 -24.75 -10.68 3.79
C THR A 404 -23.32 -10.59 3.22
N ALA A 405 -22.54 -9.57 3.58
CA ALA A 405 -21.23 -9.31 2.99
C ALA A 405 -20.10 -10.16 3.58
N THR A 406 -20.22 -10.52 4.85
CA THR A 406 -19.16 -11.14 5.67
C THR A 406 -19.58 -12.51 6.21
N THR A 407 -20.69 -13.08 5.75
CA THR A 407 -21.12 -14.43 6.14
C THR A 407 -21.83 -15.17 5.00
N THR A 408 -22.16 -16.44 5.21
CA THR A 408 -23.00 -17.23 4.29
C THR A 408 -24.51 -16.93 4.41
N ALA A 409 -24.92 -15.81 5.02
CA ALA A 409 -26.33 -15.48 5.23
C ALA A 409 -27.12 -15.45 3.92
N MET A 410 -26.57 -14.85 2.86
CA MET A 410 -27.25 -14.74 1.57
C MET A 410 -27.55 -16.11 0.95
N THR A 411 -26.73 -17.13 1.21
CA THR A 411 -26.98 -18.48 0.68
C THR A 411 -28.00 -19.26 1.51
N THR A 412 -28.11 -18.99 2.81
CA THR A 412 -28.93 -19.78 3.74
C THR A 412 -30.29 -19.15 4.02
N PHE A 413 -30.36 -17.81 4.04
CA PHE A 413 -31.51 -17.03 4.51
C PHE A 413 -31.97 -15.99 3.47
N MET A 414 -31.75 -16.22 2.18
CA MET A 414 -32.15 -15.28 1.11
C MET A 414 -33.63 -14.86 1.20
N SER A 415 -34.52 -15.79 1.57
CA SER A 415 -35.96 -15.52 1.73
C SER A 415 -36.30 -14.58 2.89
N ARG A 416 -35.32 -14.27 3.76
CA ARG A 416 -35.42 -13.34 4.88
C ARG A 416 -34.81 -11.98 4.57
N ALA A 417 -34.33 -11.75 3.34
CA ALA A 417 -33.82 -10.46 2.93
C ALA A 417 -34.94 -9.40 3.00
N THR A 418 -34.68 -8.29 3.69
CA THR A 418 -35.64 -7.21 3.90
C THR A 418 -34.97 -5.85 3.73
N SER A 419 -35.77 -4.80 3.52
CA SER A 419 -35.30 -3.41 3.50
C SER A 419 -35.42 -2.82 4.90
N VAL A 420 -34.36 -2.16 5.37
CA VAL A 420 -34.35 -1.36 6.61
C VAL A 420 -33.66 -0.03 6.29
N PRO A 421 -34.39 0.95 5.73
CA PRO A 421 -33.82 2.20 5.25
C PRO A 421 -33.11 3.03 6.33
N GLU A 422 -33.49 2.85 7.60
CA GLU A 422 -32.83 3.50 8.74
C GLU A 422 -31.41 3.01 8.99
N ILE A 423 -31.02 1.84 8.45
CA ILE A 423 -29.68 1.26 8.58
C ILE A 423 -28.93 1.35 7.26
N GLN A 424 -29.56 0.94 6.15
CA GLN A 424 -28.92 0.95 4.84
C GLN A 424 -29.94 1.03 3.70
N PRO A 425 -29.56 1.55 2.52
CA PRO A 425 -30.48 1.71 1.39
C PRO A 425 -30.81 0.39 0.66
N THR A 426 -29.98 -0.64 0.80
CA THR A 426 -30.13 -1.92 0.10
C THR A 426 -30.76 -3.00 0.97
N ASN A 427 -31.45 -3.96 0.35
CA ASN A 427 -31.95 -5.13 1.08
C ASN A 427 -30.79 -5.91 1.70
N GLY A 428 -30.98 -6.37 2.95
CA GLY A 428 -30.00 -7.11 3.72
C GLY A 428 -30.63 -8.25 4.50
N ILE A 429 -29.78 -9.09 5.09
CA ILE A 429 -30.21 -10.13 6.05
C ILE A 429 -29.67 -9.70 7.40
N PHE A 430 -30.54 -9.14 8.23
CA PHE A 430 -30.13 -8.48 9.45
C PHE A 430 -30.02 -9.43 10.64
N SER A 431 -28.99 -9.22 11.45
CA SER A 431 -28.71 -9.98 12.68
C SER A 431 -29.89 -10.02 13.65
N PHE A 432 -30.57 -8.89 13.85
CA PHE A 432 -31.74 -8.79 14.73
C PHE A 432 -33.00 -9.50 14.20
N ASP A 433 -32.98 -10.03 12.98
CA ASP A 433 -34.05 -10.84 12.42
C ASP A 433 -33.75 -12.35 12.48
N LEU A 434 -32.56 -12.74 12.93
CA LEU A 434 -32.12 -14.14 13.11
C LEU A 434 -31.83 -14.42 14.59
N THR A 435 -32.18 -15.62 15.07
CA THR A 435 -31.78 -16.11 16.39
C THR A 435 -30.28 -16.36 16.45
N TRP A 436 -29.70 -16.36 17.65
CA TRP A 436 -28.28 -16.66 17.83
C TRP A 436 -27.91 -18.04 17.27
N ALA A 437 -28.78 -19.04 17.44
CA ALA A 437 -28.59 -20.37 16.87
C ALA A 437 -28.57 -20.36 15.33
N GLU A 438 -29.42 -19.56 14.69
CA GLU A 438 -29.39 -19.36 13.23
C GLU A 438 -28.08 -18.68 12.79
N ILE A 439 -27.63 -17.65 13.52
CA ILE A 439 -26.36 -16.95 13.23
C ILE A 439 -25.16 -17.90 13.39
N GLN A 440 -25.13 -18.71 14.44
CA GLN A 440 -24.07 -19.70 14.66
C GLN A 440 -24.03 -20.79 13.58
N SER A 441 -25.12 -21.00 12.84
CA SER A 441 -25.14 -21.91 11.70
C SER A 441 -24.44 -21.36 10.44
N LEU A 442 -24.20 -20.04 10.39
CA LEU A 442 -23.51 -19.38 9.30
C LEU A 442 -22.00 -19.61 9.38
N LYS A 443 -21.33 -19.53 8.23
CA LYS A 443 -19.87 -19.45 8.18
C LYS A 443 -19.46 -17.98 8.05
N PRO A 444 -18.51 -17.50 8.85
CA PRO A 444 -17.90 -16.20 8.61
C PRO A 444 -17.18 -16.20 7.26
N GLN A 445 -17.06 -15.04 6.62
CA GLN A 445 -16.43 -14.84 5.32
C GLN A 445 -15.51 -13.63 5.38
N ILE A 446 -14.27 -13.80 4.92
CA ILE A 446 -13.37 -12.67 4.73
C ILE A 446 -13.89 -11.81 3.58
N GLN A 447 -14.06 -10.52 3.86
CA GLN A 447 -14.47 -9.55 2.86
C GLN A 447 -13.26 -8.77 2.39
N SER A 448 -13.19 -8.52 1.09
CA SER A 448 -12.30 -7.50 0.54
C SER A 448 -13.17 -6.32 0.09
N PRO A 449 -12.89 -5.09 0.54
CA PRO A 449 -13.58 -3.89 0.06
C PRO A 449 -13.32 -3.62 -1.44
N PHE A 450 -12.39 -4.36 -2.05
CA PHE A 450 -11.96 -4.20 -3.43
C PHE A 450 -12.23 -5.47 -4.28
N SER A 451 -13.12 -6.35 -3.83
CA SER A 451 -13.46 -7.57 -4.59
C SER A 451 -14.16 -7.25 -5.92
N THR A 452 -15.04 -6.25 -5.94
CA THR A 452 -15.74 -5.80 -7.15
C THR A 452 -14.88 -4.86 -8.01
N SER A 453 -13.98 -4.12 -7.37
CA SER A 453 -13.11 -3.13 -8.00
C SER A 453 -11.70 -3.69 -8.15
N GLY A 454 -11.44 -4.35 -9.28
CA GLY A 454 -10.12 -4.91 -9.59
C GLY A 454 -9.90 -6.36 -9.14
N GLY A 455 -10.89 -7.02 -8.52
CA GLY A 455 -10.81 -8.45 -8.18
C GLY A 455 -9.79 -8.78 -7.11
N PHE A 456 -9.47 -7.84 -6.22
CA PHE A 456 -8.53 -8.05 -5.12
C PHE A 456 -9.19 -8.94 -4.07
N GLN A 457 -8.77 -10.20 -3.99
CA GLN A 457 -9.21 -11.12 -2.94
C GLN A 457 -8.27 -11.03 -1.76
N ARG A 458 -8.76 -11.12 -0.52
CA ARG A 458 -7.90 -11.41 0.63
C ARG A 458 -7.60 -12.91 0.72
N ASN A 459 -6.79 -13.30 1.70
CA ASN A 459 -6.27 -14.66 1.88
C ASN A 459 -7.36 -15.75 1.67
N PRO A 460 -7.33 -16.49 0.54
CA PRO A 460 -8.35 -17.49 0.25
C PRO A 460 -8.30 -18.72 1.17
N ALA A 461 -7.14 -19.06 1.73
CA ALA A 461 -6.99 -20.21 2.64
C ALA A 461 -7.75 -19.96 3.95
N ASN A 462 -7.84 -18.69 4.37
CA ASN A 462 -8.57 -18.29 5.56
C ASN A 462 -10.01 -17.87 5.30
N LYS A 463 -10.54 -18.04 4.07
CA LYS A 463 -11.82 -17.47 3.63
C LYS A 463 -12.97 -17.64 4.62
N ASN A 464 -13.06 -18.80 5.28
CA ASN A 464 -14.11 -19.14 6.24
C ASN A 464 -13.57 -19.55 7.62
N ALA A 465 -12.33 -19.19 7.93
CA ALA A 465 -11.68 -19.61 9.16
C ALA A 465 -12.19 -18.79 10.36
N GLY A 466 -12.27 -19.46 11.52
CA GLY A 466 -12.68 -18.85 12.79
C GLY A 466 -14.16 -19.02 13.12
N LYS A 467 -14.53 -18.54 14.31
CA LYS A 467 -15.87 -18.62 14.90
C LYS A 467 -16.31 -17.25 15.39
N PHE A 468 -17.60 -16.96 15.26
CA PHE A 468 -18.20 -15.77 15.86
C PHE A 468 -17.99 -15.76 17.36
N MET A 469 -17.75 -14.57 17.91
CA MET A 469 -17.60 -14.37 19.36
C MET A 469 -18.79 -13.61 19.92
N THR A 470 -19.34 -14.09 21.04
CA THR A 470 -20.26 -13.26 21.83
C THR A 470 -19.49 -12.09 22.44
N LEU A 471 -20.19 -11.04 22.84
CA LEU A 471 -19.55 -9.92 23.54
C LEU A 471 -18.85 -10.39 24.83
N VAL A 472 -19.45 -11.35 25.54
CA VAL A 472 -18.87 -11.91 26.77
C VAL A 472 -17.57 -12.66 26.46
N ASP A 473 -17.58 -13.54 25.46
CA ASP A 473 -16.38 -14.30 25.06
C ASP A 473 -15.25 -13.37 24.61
N PHE A 474 -15.58 -12.28 23.90
CA PHE A 474 -14.60 -11.27 23.47
C PHE A 474 -13.96 -10.54 24.66
N LEU A 475 -14.76 -10.11 25.63
CA LEU A 475 -14.25 -9.43 26.83
C LEU A 475 -13.40 -10.38 27.70
N GLU A 476 -13.82 -11.64 27.83
CA GLU A 476 -13.03 -12.66 28.51
C GLU A 476 -11.71 -12.95 27.79
N PHE A 477 -11.74 -13.04 26.45
CA PHE A 477 -10.54 -13.21 25.63
C PHE A 477 -9.57 -12.04 25.80
N GLY A 478 -10.06 -10.79 25.73
CA GLY A 478 -9.24 -9.60 25.93
C GLY A 478 -8.55 -9.57 27.30
N LYS A 479 -9.26 -9.95 28.37
CA LYS A 479 -8.66 -10.09 29.70
C LYS A 479 -7.62 -11.21 29.76
N ALA A 480 -7.93 -12.38 29.22
CA ALA A 480 -7.04 -13.54 29.24
C ALA A 480 -5.73 -13.29 28.47
N LYS A 481 -5.79 -12.50 27.40
CA LYS A 481 -4.61 -12.09 26.60
C LYS A 481 -3.90 -10.85 27.12
N ALA A 482 -4.43 -10.20 28.16
CA ALA A 482 -3.88 -8.98 28.75
C ALA A 482 -3.62 -7.88 27.70
N VAL A 483 -4.54 -7.69 26.75
CA VAL A 483 -4.46 -6.57 25.79
C VAL A 483 -4.55 -5.23 26.52
N THR A 484 -3.90 -4.19 25.99
CA THR A 484 -3.86 -2.86 26.62
C THR A 484 -5.26 -2.25 26.71
N GLY A 485 -6.12 -2.48 25.72
CA GLY A 485 -7.51 -2.06 25.78
C GLY A 485 -8.46 -2.83 24.87
N VAL A 486 -9.74 -2.56 25.06
CA VAL A 486 -10.83 -2.99 24.17
C VAL A 486 -11.61 -1.78 23.69
N LEU A 487 -12.04 -1.78 22.43
CA LEU A 487 -12.96 -0.80 21.87
C LEU A 487 -14.29 -1.46 21.59
N ILE A 488 -15.37 -0.98 22.18
CA ILE A 488 -16.73 -1.48 21.97
C ILE A 488 -17.47 -0.45 21.13
N ASN A 489 -17.75 -0.80 19.87
CA ASN A 489 -18.47 0.06 18.94
C ASN A 489 -19.97 -0.30 18.96
N ILE A 490 -20.82 0.69 19.25
CA ILE A 490 -22.27 0.54 19.35
C ILE A 490 -22.89 1.38 18.24
N GLN A 491 -23.71 0.74 17.41
CA GLN A 491 -24.43 1.39 16.33
C GLN A 491 -25.90 0.99 16.37
N ASN A 492 -26.76 1.74 15.66
CA ASN A 492 -28.18 1.42 15.46
C ASN A 492 -29.00 1.29 16.77
N ALA A 493 -28.53 1.87 17.90
CA ALA A 493 -29.12 1.67 19.21
C ALA A 493 -30.60 2.11 19.28
N ALA A 494 -30.92 3.29 18.73
CA ALA A 494 -32.28 3.81 18.70
C ALA A 494 -33.23 2.92 17.87
N TYR A 495 -32.77 2.39 16.74
CA TYR A 495 -33.53 1.47 15.91
C TYR A 495 -33.79 0.15 16.65
N LEU A 496 -32.76 -0.46 17.23
CA LEU A 496 -32.88 -1.70 17.99
C LEU A 496 -33.85 -1.57 19.16
N ALA A 497 -33.76 -0.48 19.93
CA ALA A 497 -34.64 -0.24 21.07
C ALA A 497 -36.10 -0.04 20.65
N SER A 498 -36.36 0.85 19.69
CA SER A 498 -37.73 1.27 19.34
C SER A 498 -38.45 0.33 18.37
N LYS A 499 -37.72 -0.31 17.45
CA LYS A 499 -38.29 -1.14 16.37
C LYS A 499 -38.14 -2.64 16.60
N LYS A 500 -37.15 -3.06 17.40
CA LYS A 500 -36.86 -4.48 17.64
C LYS A 500 -36.96 -4.89 19.11
N GLY A 501 -37.18 -3.95 20.03
CA GLY A 501 -37.25 -4.24 21.46
C GLY A 501 -35.94 -4.80 22.03
N LEU A 502 -34.80 -4.45 21.43
CA LEU A 502 -33.47 -4.93 21.80
C LEU A 502 -32.64 -3.78 22.42
N GLY A 503 -32.23 -3.95 23.67
CA GLY A 503 -31.43 -2.97 24.41
C GLY A 503 -29.92 -3.21 24.28
N ILE A 504 -29.30 -2.80 23.17
CA ILE A 504 -27.85 -3.00 22.95
C ILE A 504 -26.98 -2.28 23.99
N VAL A 505 -27.37 -1.06 24.39
CA VAL A 505 -26.65 -0.27 25.41
C VAL A 505 -26.65 -1.00 26.76
N ASP A 506 -27.80 -1.56 27.16
CA ASP A 506 -27.93 -2.31 28.41
C ASP A 506 -27.16 -3.64 28.36
N ALA A 507 -27.16 -4.31 27.20
CA ALA A 507 -26.37 -5.52 26.99
C ALA A 507 -24.87 -5.24 27.14
N VAL A 508 -24.37 -4.15 26.55
CA VAL A 508 -22.96 -3.74 26.66
C VAL A 508 -22.60 -3.36 28.10
N LYS A 509 -23.42 -2.53 28.76
CA LYS A 509 -23.21 -2.17 30.18
C LYS A 509 -23.13 -3.41 31.07
N SER A 510 -24.05 -4.36 30.86
CA SER A 510 -24.09 -5.61 31.60
C SER A 510 -22.83 -6.45 31.35
N GLY A 511 -22.42 -6.61 30.08
CA GLY A 511 -21.21 -7.34 29.71
C GLY A 511 -19.93 -6.77 30.33
N LEU A 512 -19.78 -5.45 30.29
CA LEU A 512 -18.62 -4.76 30.89
C LEU A 512 -18.61 -4.86 32.42
N THR A 513 -19.77 -4.70 33.06
CA THR A 513 -19.93 -4.81 34.52
C THR A 513 -19.63 -6.23 35.00
N ASN A 514 -20.18 -7.24 34.32
CA ASN A 514 -19.92 -8.65 34.62
C ASN A 514 -18.44 -9.01 34.39
N SER A 515 -17.79 -8.33 33.44
CA SER A 515 -16.36 -8.47 33.19
C SER A 515 -15.48 -7.69 34.17
N THR A 516 -16.06 -6.92 35.10
CA THR A 516 -15.40 -6.02 36.06
C THR A 516 -14.59 -4.88 35.44
N LEU A 517 -14.78 -4.64 34.13
CA LEU A 517 -14.04 -3.61 33.40
C LEU A 517 -14.52 -2.20 33.74
N ASP A 518 -15.67 -2.07 34.38
CA ASP A 518 -16.24 -0.83 34.93
C ASP A 518 -15.53 -0.34 36.20
N LYS A 519 -14.77 -1.22 36.87
CA LYS A 519 -14.18 -0.97 38.20
C LYS A 519 -12.65 -0.91 38.22
N GLN A 520 -12.01 -1.12 37.07
CA GLN A 520 -10.56 -1.17 36.94
C GLN A 520 -10.07 -0.21 35.85
N SER A 521 -8.81 0.21 35.94
CA SER A 521 -8.20 1.18 35.01
C SER A 521 -6.94 0.65 34.32
N THR A 522 -6.58 -0.61 34.56
CA THR A 522 -5.40 -1.27 33.96
C THR A 522 -5.62 -1.58 32.48
N GLN A 523 -6.75 -2.19 32.14
CA GLN A 523 -7.17 -2.40 30.76
C GLN A 523 -8.13 -1.29 30.35
N LYS A 524 -7.76 -0.52 29.31
CA LYS A 524 -8.57 0.59 28.82
C LYS A 524 -9.85 0.09 28.16
N VAL A 525 -10.96 0.78 28.37
CA VAL A 525 -12.22 0.53 27.66
C VAL A 525 -12.56 1.79 26.87
N LEU A 526 -12.67 1.65 25.56
CA LEU A 526 -13.12 2.68 24.65
C LEU A 526 -14.56 2.34 24.25
N ILE A 527 -15.48 3.28 24.38
CA ILE A 527 -16.86 3.14 23.88
C ILE A 527 -16.99 4.03 22.66
N GLN A 528 -17.16 3.42 21.50
CA GLN A 528 -17.36 4.14 20.24
C GLN A 528 -18.83 4.10 19.83
N SER A 529 -19.32 5.22 19.29
CA SER A 529 -20.64 5.33 18.67
C SER A 529 -20.66 6.53 17.74
N ASP A 530 -21.47 6.45 16.68
CA ASP A 530 -21.86 7.61 15.87
C ASP A 530 -22.95 8.46 16.53
N ASP A 531 -23.70 7.85 17.46
CA ASP A 531 -24.76 8.48 18.25
C ASP A 531 -24.24 9.03 19.60
N SER A 532 -24.32 10.35 19.78
CA SER A 532 -23.91 11.08 21.01
C SER A 532 -24.75 10.74 22.25
N SER A 533 -26.02 10.35 22.08
CA SER A 533 -26.89 9.90 23.17
C SER A 533 -26.47 8.52 23.69
N VAL A 534 -25.94 7.65 22.83
CA VAL A 534 -25.29 6.40 23.27
C VAL A 534 -24.08 6.71 24.14
N LEU A 535 -23.17 7.58 23.70
CA LEU A 535 -21.97 7.94 24.47
C LEU A 535 -22.30 8.57 25.83
N SER A 536 -23.31 9.44 25.86
CA SER A 536 -23.81 10.07 27.09
C SER A 536 -24.30 9.04 28.10
N SER A 537 -24.82 7.89 27.65
CA SER A 537 -25.26 6.82 28.54
C SER A 537 -24.11 6.15 29.32
N PHE A 538 -22.86 6.36 28.92
CA PHE A 538 -21.65 5.82 29.56
C PHE A 538 -20.87 6.85 30.38
N GLU A 539 -21.32 8.11 30.45
CA GLU A 539 -20.64 9.21 31.17
C GLU A 539 -20.40 8.90 32.66
N ALA A 540 -21.31 8.14 33.29
CA ALA A 540 -21.24 7.82 34.71
C ALA A 540 -20.12 6.82 35.08
N VAL A 541 -19.34 6.31 34.10
CA VAL A 541 -18.22 5.38 34.32
C VAL A 541 -16.91 6.07 33.92
N PRO A 542 -16.26 6.82 34.84
CA PRO A 542 -15.09 7.65 34.53
C PRO A 542 -13.89 6.93 33.88
N PRO A 543 -13.64 5.63 34.10
CA PRO A 543 -12.55 4.92 33.42
C PRO A 543 -12.71 4.77 31.90
N TYR A 544 -13.92 4.96 31.36
CA TYR A 544 -14.17 4.75 29.94
C TYR A 544 -13.77 5.98 29.11
N THR A 545 -13.14 5.73 27.97
CA THR A 545 -12.91 6.76 26.94
C THR A 545 -14.05 6.69 25.93
N ARG A 546 -14.83 7.76 25.80
CA ARG A 546 -15.91 7.85 24.82
C ARG A 546 -15.34 8.37 23.50
N VAL A 547 -15.67 7.70 22.41
CA VAL A 547 -15.14 7.94 21.07
C VAL A 547 -16.32 8.23 20.14
N LEU A 548 -16.40 9.44 19.59
CA LEU A 548 -17.41 9.77 18.59
C LEU A 548 -16.93 9.35 17.19
N SER A 549 -17.66 8.46 16.52
CA SER A 549 -17.39 8.14 15.11
C SER A 549 -18.02 9.19 14.21
N ILE A 550 -17.24 9.78 13.32
CA ILE A 550 -17.74 10.74 12.32
C ILE A 550 -17.52 10.15 10.94
N ASP A 551 -18.59 9.55 10.41
CA ASP A 551 -18.54 8.80 9.16
C ASP A 551 -18.65 9.69 7.91
N LYS A 552 -18.92 10.98 8.08
CA LYS A 552 -18.89 11.94 6.96
C LYS A 552 -17.49 12.53 6.78
N GLU A 553 -17.18 12.90 5.55
CA GLU A 553 -15.97 13.65 5.26
C GLU A 553 -16.14 15.11 5.72
N ILE A 554 -15.13 15.61 6.44
CA ILE A 554 -15.10 16.99 6.95
C ILE A 554 -13.77 17.64 6.59
N GLY A 555 -13.81 18.91 6.20
CA GLY A 555 -12.60 19.69 5.89
C GLY A 555 -12.07 20.53 7.05
N ASP A 556 -12.89 20.72 8.09
CA ASP A 556 -12.63 21.63 9.21
C ASP A 556 -13.47 21.21 10.42
N ALA A 557 -13.02 21.56 11.63
CA ALA A 557 -13.70 21.34 12.90
C ALA A 557 -13.72 22.64 13.73
N PRO A 558 -14.62 23.58 13.41
CA PRO A 558 -14.71 24.85 14.12
C PRO A 558 -14.95 24.68 15.62
N LYS A 559 -14.49 25.66 16.42
CA LYS A 559 -14.62 25.64 17.88
C LYS A 559 -16.00 25.25 18.42
N PRO A 560 -17.14 25.74 17.90
CA PRO A 560 -18.46 25.30 18.38
C PRO A 560 -18.68 23.78 18.28
N SER A 561 -18.20 23.17 17.20
CA SER A 561 -18.32 21.73 16.96
C SER A 561 -17.40 20.94 17.88
N VAL A 562 -16.15 21.41 18.06
CA VAL A 562 -15.20 20.84 19.02
C VAL A 562 -15.73 20.92 20.46
N ASP A 563 -16.28 22.07 20.85
CA ASP A 563 -16.87 22.28 22.17
C ASP A 563 -18.12 21.38 22.37
N GLU A 564 -18.89 21.12 21.31
CA GLU A 564 -20.03 20.19 21.35
C GLU A 564 -19.56 18.74 21.53
N ILE A 565 -18.58 18.28 20.74
CA ILE A 565 -18.02 16.92 20.88
C ILE A 565 -17.50 16.71 22.29
N LYS A 566 -16.84 17.71 22.88
CA LYS A 566 -16.22 17.58 24.21
C LYS A 566 -17.22 17.31 25.34
N LYS A 567 -18.51 17.60 25.13
CA LYS A 567 -19.57 17.23 26.09
C LYS A 567 -19.84 15.72 26.11
N HIS A 568 -19.62 15.05 24.98
CA HIS A 568 -20.03 13.66 24.77
C HIS A 568 -18.85 12.69 24.65
N ALA A 569 -17.68 13.15 24.23
CA ALA A 569 -16.54 12.31 23.89
C ALA A 569 -15.17 12.91 24.28
N GLU A 570 -14.22 12.02 24.53
CA GLU A 570 -12.80 12.35 24.74
C GLU A 570 -11.96 12.13 23.49
N ALA A 571 -12.47 11.38 22.51
CA ALA A 571 -11.82 11.11 21.24
C ALA A 571 -12.81 11.10 20.07
N VAL A 572 -12.28 11.22 18.85
CA VAL A 572 -13.03 11.04 17.59
C VAL A 572 -12.37 9.97 16.73
N ASN A 573 -13.17 9.22 15.99
CA ASN A 573 -12.72 8.38 14.88
C ASN A 573 -13.14 9.04 13.56
N LEU A 574 -12.17 9.35 12.71
CA LEU A 574 -12.35 10.09 11.47
C LEU A 574 -11.91 9.27 10.25
N LYS A 575 -12.55 9.54 9.11
CA LYS A 575 -12.08 9.05 7.80
C LYS A 575 -10.72 9.65 7.44
N ARG A 576 -9.88 8.87 6.77
CA ARG A 576 -8.61 9.33 6.16
C ARG A 576 -8.76 10.60 5.33
N SER A 577 -9.84 10.71 4.54
CA SER A 577 -10.09 11.88 3.67
C SER A 577 -10.45 13.16 4.44
N SER A 578 -10.80 13.07 5.73
CA SER A 578 -11.00 14.23 6.59
C SER A 578 -9.68 14.83 7.11
N LEU A 579 -8.56 14.13 6.89
CA LEU A 579 -7.23 14.55 7.35
C LEU A 579 -6.37 15.00 6.16
N ASP A 580 -6.32 14.19 5.11
CA ASP A 580 -5.61 14.49 3.87
C ASP A 580 -6.60 14.48 2.70
N THR A 581 -6.64 15.56 1.92
CA THR A 581 -7.54 15.65 0.77
C THR A 581 -6.95 14.89 -0.41
N ILE A 582 -7.70 13.94 -0.97
CA ILE A 582 -7.24 13.12 -2.09
C ILE A 582 -8.02 13.46 -3.36
N SER A 583 -7.32 13.73 -4.47
CA SER A 583 -7.90 13.90 -5.81
C SER A 583 -7.20 12.98 -6.79
N GLU A 584 -7.95 12.13 -7.49
CA GLU A 584 -7.41 11.16 -8.46
C GLU A 584 -6.21 10.34 -7.92
N SER A 585 -6.27 9.96 -6.63
CA SER A 585 -5.22 9.24 -5.90
C SER A 585 -3.97 10.05 -5.53
N PHE A 586 -4.00 11.37 -5.65
CA PHE A 586 -2.96 12.28 -5.16
C PHE A 586 -3.39 13.01 -3.90
N ALA A 587 -2.50 13.11 -2.92
CA ALA A 587 -2.68 13.99 -1.79
C ALA A 587 -2.52 15.45 -2.27
N THR A 588 -3.60 16.23 -2.16
CA THR A 588 -3.66 17.63 -2.64
C THR A 588 -3.51 18.65 -1.52
N GLY A 589 -3.77 18.27 -0.29
CA GLY A 589 -3.71 19.16 0.86
C GLY A 589 -3.94 18.42 2.18
N LYS A 590 -3.65 19.11 3.27
CA LYS A 590 -3.89 18.67 4.65
C LYS A 590 -4.96 19.56 5.28
N THR A 591 -5.86 18.97 6.05
CA THR A 591 -6.90 19.71 6.78
C THR A 591 -6.41 20.19 8.15
N ASN A 592 -7.14 21.10 8.78
CA ASN A 592 -6.85 21.57 10.15
C ASN A 592 -7.53 20.72 11.24
N VAL A 593 -8.30 19.70 10.85
CA VAL A 593 -9.20 18.97 11.74
C VAL A 593 -8.46 18.38 12.95
N VAL A 594 -7.27 17.80 12.74
CA VAL A 594 -6.48 17.23 13.86
C VAL A 594 -6.05 18.31 14.86
N GLU A 595 -5.53 19.43 14.35
CA GLU A 595 -5.07 20.54 15.20
C GLU A 595 -6.23 21.13 16.01
N GLU A 596 -7.41 21.25 15.40
CA GLU A 596 -8.61 21.79 16.05
C GLU A 596 -9.16 20.86 17.12
N MET A 597 -9.20 19.54 16.86
CA MET A 597 -9.57 18.55 17.88
C MET A 597 -8.59 18.57 19.06
N HIS A 598 -7.29 18.66 18.79
CA HIS A 598 -6.26 18.77 19.84
C HIS A 598 -6.37 20.06 20.66
N LYS A 599 -6.72 21.19 20.05
CA LYS A 599 -7.03 22.44 20.78
C LYS A 599 -8.20 22.27 21.76
N GLY A 600 -9.14 21.37 21.45
CA GLY A 600 -10.22 20.95 22.35
C GLY A 600 -9.86 19.87 23.36
N ASN A 601 -8.60 19.40 23.37
CA ASN A 601 -8.15 18.23 24.12
C ASN A 601 -8.98 16.97 23.79
N ILE A 602 -9.22 16.74 22.50
CA ILE A 602 -9.91 15.58 21.95
C ILE A 602 -8.88 14.77 21.16
N SER A 603 -8.72 13.49 21.50
CA SER A 603 -7.83 12.59 20.76
C SER A 603 -8.40 12.24 19.38
N VAL A 604 -7.55 12.06 18.39
CA VAL A 604 -7.96 11.73 17.03
C VAL A 604 -7.48 10.34 16.64
N TYR A 605 -8.42 9.49 16.27
CA TYR A 605 -8.16 8.21 15.60
C TYR A 605 -8.54 8.33 14.14
N VAL A 606 -7.75 7.72 13.26
CA VAL A 606 -8.03 7.69 11.82
C VAL A 606 -8.33 6.27 11.37
N SER A 607 -9.38 6.12 10.56
CA SER A 607 -9.83 4.84 10.03
C SER A 607 -10.18 4.92 8.53
N VAL A 608 -10.14 3.81 7.79
CA VAL A 608 -9.51 2.52 8.11
C VAL A 608 -8.26 2.39 7.23
N LEU A 609 -7.11 2.08 7.85
CA LEU A 609 -5.83 1.88 7.16
C LEU A 609 -5.70 0.45 6.66
N ARG A 610 -5.09 0.29 5.48
CA ARG A 610 -5.10 -0.93 4.67
C ARG A 610 -3.77 -1.13 3.96
N ASN A 611 -3.37 -2.38 3.75
CA ASN A 611 -2.15 -2.70 3.02
C ASN A 611 -2.36 -2.72 1.49
N GLU A 612 -3.59 -2.93 1.02
CA GLU A 612 -3.87 -3.03 -0.40
C GLU A 612 -3.57 -1.71 -1.13
N TYR A 613 -2.60 -1.72 -2.06
CA TYR A 613 -2.05 -0.50 -2.68
C TYR A 613 -3.08 0.39 -3.38
N ILE A 614 -4.17 -0.19 -3.90
CA ILE A 614 -5.27 0.55 -4.53
C ILE A 614 -6.04 1.45 -3.57
N SER A 615 -5.83 1.28 -2.26
CA SER A 615 -6.40 2.11 -1.21
C SER A 615 -5.49 3.26 -0.79
N ILE A 616 -4.27 3.31 -1.33
CA ILE A 616 -3.15 4.15 -0.88
C ILE A 616 -2.85 5.18 -1.98
N ALA A 617 -2.75 6.46 -1.60
CA ALA A 617 -2.41 7.54 -2.54
C ALA A 617 -0.98 7.38 -3.10
N PHE A 618 -0.72 7.93 -4.30
CA PHE A 618 0.59 7.88 -4.95
C PHE A 618 1.69 8.56 -4.12
N ASP A 619 1.35 9.62 -3.39
CA ASP A 619 2.26 10.33 -2.47
C ASP A 619 2.80 9.41 -1.35
N TYR A 620 2.08 8.34 -1.01
CA TYR A 620 2.52 7.33 -0.03
C TYR A 620 3.23 6.14 -0.68
N PHE A 621 3.59 6.23 -1.97
CA PHE A 621 4.43 5.26 -2.68
C PHE A 621 3.84 3.84 -2.75
N SER A 622 2.51 3.72 -2.69
CA SER A 622 1.84 2.42 -2.55
C SER A 622 2.36 1.61 -1.35
N ASP A 623 2.90 2.28 -0.34
CA ASP A 623 3.52 1.68 0.85
C ASP A 623 2.70 2.04 2.10
N PRO A 624 2.04 1.06 2.74
CA PRO A 624 1.22 1.32 3.92
C PRO A 624 2.06 1.84 5.10
N THR A 625 3.36 1.59 5.12
CA THR A 625 4.26 2.12 6.16
C THR A 625 4.46 3.63 6.01
N VAL A 626 4.52 4.13 4.78
CA VAL A 626 4.61 5.57 4.50
C VAL A 626 3.28 6.24 4.81
N GLU A 627 2.15 5.63 4.49
CA GLU A 627 0.82 6.13 4.89
C GLU A 627 0.70 6.24 6.42
N LEU A 628 1.14 5.21 7.15
CA LEU A 628 1.20 5.22 8.62
C LEU A 628 2.09 6.36 9.14
N ALA A 629 3.27 6.55 8.56
CA ALA A 629 4.17 7.65 8.92
C ALA A 629 3.52 9.02 8.69
N THR A 630 2.79 9.18 7.58
CA THR A 630 2.04 10.40 7.28
C THR A 630 1.01 10.68 8.35
N PHE A 631 0.10 9.74 8.65
CA PHE A 631 -0.94 10.01 9.64
C PHE A 631 -0.40 10.17 11.06
N ILE A 632 0.55 9.33 11.47
CA ILE A 632 1.08 9.32 12.84
C ILE A 632 2.03 10.48 13.08
N ALA A 633 3.09 10.61 12.28
CA ALA A 633 4.12 11.61 12.50
C ALA A 633 3.85 12.92 11.76
N GLY A 634 3.23 12.87 10.57
CA GLY A 634 2.88 14.05 9.78
C GLY A 634 1.61 14.75 10.26
N ASN A 635 0.53 14.01 10.53
CA ASN A 635 -0.75 14.57 10.97
C ASN A 635 -0.85 14.63 12.49
N GLY A 636 -0.14 13.76 13.20
CA GLY A 636 -0.10 13.75 14.66
C GLY A 636 -1.26 12.99 15.30
N VAL A 637 -1.89 12.03 14.62
CA VAL A 637 -3.03 11.29 15.18
C VAL A 637 -2.64 10.50 16.43
N ASP A 638 -3.57 10.37 17.37
CA ASP A 638 -3.41 9.63 18.63
C ASP A 638 -3.63 8.13 18.47
N GLY A 639 -4.07 7.67 17.30
CA GLY A 639 -4.23 6.26 16.99
C GLY A 639 -4.65 6.01 15.54
N VAL A 640 -4.37 4.80 15.09
CA VAL A 640 -4.75 4.30 13.77
C VAL A 640 -5.63 3.07 13.95
N ILE A 641 -6.74 3.03 13.22
CA ILE A 641 -7.63 1.87 13.14
C ILE A 641 -7.30 1.14 11.83
N THR A 642 -6.82 -0.10 11.94
CA THR A 642 -6.26 -0.86 10.80
C THR A 642 -6.76 -2.29 10.75
N GLU A 643 -6.88 -2.82 9.53
CA GLU A 643 -7.17 -4.24 9.27
C GLU A 643 -5.91 -5.12 9.31
N PHE A 644 -4.72 -4.49 9.36
CA PHE A 644 -3.40 -5.13 9.36
C PHE A 644 -2.54 -4.62 10.53
N PRO A 645 -2.77 -5.10 11.77
CA PRO A 645 -2.06 -4.60 12.95
C PRO A 645 -0.54 -4.82 12.87
N ALA A 646 -0.09 -5.91 12.22
CA ALA A 646 1.33 -6.21 12.07
C ALA A 646 2.11 -5.07 11.41
N THR A 647 1.55 -4.45 10.37
CA THR A 647 2.19 -3.34 9.64
C THR A 647 2.38 -2.13 10.57
N ALA A 648 1.32 -1.73 11.28
CA ALA A 648 1.34 -0.59 12.18
C ALA A 648 2.26 -0.80 13.38
N THR A 649 2.20 -1.98 14.01
CA THR A 649 3.07 -2.35 15.12
C THR A 649 4.54 -2.36 14.71
N ARG A 650 4.86 -2.93 13.54
CA ARG A 650 6.24 -2.99 13.03
C ARG A 650 6.79 -1.60 12.74
N TYR A 651 5.99 -0.69 12.18
CA TYR A 651 6.38 0.71 12.00
C TYR A 651 6.70 1.39 13.33
N LEU A 652 5.76 1.37 14.28
CA LEU A 652 5.88 2.06 15.58
C LEU A 652 6.97 1.48 16.49
N ARG A 653 7.42 0.25 16.25
CA ARG A 653 8.56 -0.37 16.95
C ARG A 653 9.87 -0.21 16.18
N SER A 654 9.86 0.41 15.01
CA SER A 654 11.07 0.64 14.22
C SER A 654 11.82 1.88 14.69
N PRO A 655 13.17 1.90 14.66
CA PRO A 655 13.92 3.12 14.96
C PRO A 655 13.55 4.29 14.03
N CYS A 656 13.11 3.97 12.81
CA CYS A 656 12.75 4.95 11.79
C CYS A 656 11.39 5.64 12.01
N SER A 657 10.60 5.24 13.00
CA SER A 657 9.42 6.01 13.41
C SER A 657 9.76 7.15 14.37
N ASP A 658 10.98 7.19 14.92
CA ASP A 658 11.47 8.31 15.74
C ASP A 658 12.21 9.34 14.89
N LEU A 659 11.49 10.34 14.38
CA LEU A 659 12.06 11.39 13.54
C LEU A 659 13.02 12.33 14.28
N ASN A 660 13.12 12.22 15.63
CA ASN A 660 14.04 13.04 16.42
C ASN A 660 15.42 12.39 16.59
N LYS A 661 15.59 11.12 16.21
CA LYS A 661 16.87 10.42 16.29
C LYS A 661 17.72 10.70 15.05
N ASP A 662 19.00 10.92 15.28
CA ASP A 662 20.00 10.98 14.22
C ASP A 662 20.26 9.55 13.72
N GLN A 663 19.83 9.26 12.50
CA GLN A 663 19.88 7.93 11.91
C GLN A 663 20.12 8.01 10.38
N PRO A 664 20.77 7.00 9.78
CA PRO A 664 21.18 7.04 8.39
C PRO A 664 20.02 7.02 7.39
N TYR A 665 18.83 6.61 7.83
CA TYR A 665 17.60 6.57 7.05
C TYR A 665 16.40 6.70 7.99
N ALA A 666 15.35 7.39 7.56
CA ALA A 666 14.10 7.57 8.30
C ALA A 666 12.91 7.42 7.34
N ILE A 667 11.79 6.93 7.87
CA ILE A 667 10.54 6.83 7.10
C ILE A 667 9.80 8.15 7.29
N LEU A 668 9.89 9.01 6.28
CA LEU A 668 9.35 10.36 6.34
C LEU A 668 7.85 10.38 5.99
N PRO A 669 7.04 11.22 6.68
CA PRO A 669 5.71 11.57 6.25
C PRO A 669 5.71 12.11 4.81
N ALA A 670 4.69 11.74 4.03
CA ALA A 670 4.47 12.37 2.74
C ALA A 670 3.97 13.82 2.93
N GLU A 671 4.41 14.71 2.05
CA GLU A 671 3.96 16.10 2.03
C GLU A 671 2.89 16.28 0.95
N ALA A 672 1.66 16.58 1.36
CA ALA A 672 0.55 16.75 0.44
C ALA A 672 0.84 17.85 -0.60
N GLY A 673 0.59 17.55 -1.87
CA GLY A 673 0.84 18.43 -3.02
C GLY A 673 2.28 18.40 -3.54
N ALA A 674 3.23 17.79 -2.83
CA ALA A 674 4.63 17.76 -3.26
C ALA A 674 4.79 17.00 -4.59
N LEU A 675 4.13 15.85 -4.74
CA LEU A 675 4.21 15.05 -5.98
C LEU A 675 3.53 15.78 -7.16
N LEU A 676 2.40 16.45 -6.92
CA LEU A 676 1.70 17.24 -7.93
C LEU A 676 2.50 18.44 -8.42
N SER A 677 3.34 19.04 -7.55
CA SER A 677 4.20 20.17 -7.92
C SER A 677 5.20 19.84 -9.03
N VAL A 678 5.48 18.54 -9.26
CA VAL A 678 6.36 18.05 -10.33
C VAL A 678 5.63 17.92 -11.67
N ALA A 679 4.31 17.75 -11.66
CA ALA A 679 3.52 17.59 -12.87
C ALA A 679 3.20 18.93 -13.55
N ALA A 680 3.13 18.92 -14.88
CA ALA A 680 2.60 20.03 -15.66
C ALA A 680 1.20 20.43 -15.19
N LYS A 681 0.93 21.73 -15.12
CA LYS A 681 -0.30 22.29 -14.56
C LYS A 681 -1.56 21.78 -15.27
N GLU A 682 -1.47 21.52 -16.56
CA GLU A 682 -2.56 21.02 -17.40
C GLU A 682 -2.85 19.53 -17.17
N ALA A 683 -1.89 18.79 -16.60
CA ALA A 683 -2.01 17.37 -16.27
C ALA A 683 -2.41 17.13 -14.80
N GLN A 684 -2.37 18.17 -13.96
CA GLN A 684 -2.79 18.07 -12.57
C GLN A 684 -4.31 17.81 -12.47
N PRO A 685 -4.75 17.05 -11.46
CA PRO A 685 -6.16 16.80 -11.26
C PRO A 685 -6.90 18.11 -10.97
N PRO A 686 -8.20 18.19 -11.30
CA PRO A 686 -8.99 19.38 -11.02
C PRO A 686 -9.02 19.66 -9.52
N ALA A 687 -9.05 20.95 -9.17
CA ALA A 687 -9.27 21.36 -7.79
C ALA A 687 -10.65 20.86 -7.33
N ILE A 688 -10.66 20.07 -6.24
CA ILE A 688 -11.90 19.61 -5.61
C ILE A 688 -12.38 20.69 -4.65
N ALA A 689 -13.70 20.87 -4.56
CA ALA A 689 -14.29 21.73 -3.54
C ALA A 689 -13.91 21.20 -2.14
N PRO A 690 -13.47 22.07 -1.21
CA PRO A 690 -13.16 21.63 0.15
C PRO A 690 -14.36 20.94 0.79
N SER A 691 -14.10 19.85 1.51
CA SER A 691 -15.12 19.18 2.32
C SER A 691 -15.67 20.15 3.37
N PRO A 692 -16.99 20.10 3.66
CA PRO A 692 -17.63 21.08 4.53
C PRO A 692 -17.06 21.01 5.96
N PRO A 693 -17.11 22.11 6.72
CA PRO A 693 -16.81 22.08 8.15
C PRO A 693 -17.82 21.19 8.87
N LEU A 694 -17.38 20.55 9.96
CA LEU A 694 -18.29 19.87 10.87
C LEU A 694 -19.21 20.91 11.54
N ASP A 695 -20.53 20.77 11.42
CA ASP A 695 -21.50 21.59 12.15
C ASP A 695 -21.77 20.97 13.53
N ALA A 696 -21.86 21.80 14.58
CA ALA A 696 -22.14 21.36 15.93
C ALA A 696 -23.49 20.62 16.02
N LYS A 697 -24.49 20.99 15.20
CA LYS A 697 -25.78 20.29 15.17
C LYS A 697 -25.67 18.84 14.72
N ASP A 698 -24.63 18.51 13.95
CA ASP A 698 -24.39 17.17 13.42
C ASP A 698 -23.71 16.26 14.46
N VAL A 699 -23.41 16.79 15.64
CA VAL A 699 -22.90 16.05 16.80
C VAL A 699 -24.03 15.69 17.77
N ILE A 700 -25.20 16.34 17.65
CA ILE A 700 -26.29 16.24 18.62
C ILE A 700 -27.35 15.27 18.11
N ASP A 701 -27.52 14.16 18.83
CA ASP A 701 -28.54 13.16 18.54
C ASP A 701 -29.72 13.24 19.51
N PRO A 702 -30.94 12.88 19.06
CA PRO A 702 -32.08 12.76 19.94
C PRO A 702 -31.83 11.76 21.08
N PRO A 703 -32.47 11.94 22.26
CA PRO A 703 -32.39 10.98 23.34
C PRO A 703 -32.80 9.57 22.89
N LEU A 704 -32.08 8.56 23.39
CA LEU A 704 -32.39 7.17 23.09
C LEU A 704 -33.84 6.82 23.48
N PRO A 705 -34.61 6.19 22.59
CA PRO A 705 -35.95 5.73 22.91
C PRO A 705 -35.90 4.58 23.94
N PRO A 706 -36.95 4.40 24.76
CA PRO A 706 -37.04 3.26 25.66
C PRO A 706 -37.12 1.96 24.85
N VAL A 707 -36.61 0.86 25.42
CA VAL A 707 -36.73 -0.46 24.81
C VAL A 707 -38.20 -0.87 24.75
N ALA A 708 -38.71 -1.05 23.52
CA ALA A 708 -40.09 -1.40 23.29
C ALA A 708 -40.42 -2.79 23.85
N LYS A 709 -41.53 -2.91 24.58
CA LYS A 709 -42.09 -4.22 24.95
C LYS A 709 -42.81 -4.81 23.74
N MET A 710 -42.11 -5.61 22.94
CA MET A 710 -42.74 -6.35 21.85
C MET A 710 -43.57 -7.49 22.45
N GLY A 711 -44.90 -7.33 22.48
CA GLY A 711 -45.82 -8.41 22.84
C GLY A 711 -45.78 -9.52 21.79
N SER A 712 -45.90 -10.78 22.22
CA SER A 712 -46.14 -11.89 21.30
C SER A 712 -47.55 -11.75 20.71
N SER A 713 -47.66 -11.29 19.46
CA SER A 713 -48.92 -11.34 18.74
C SER A 713 -48.70 -11.81 17.31
N ASP A 714 -49.29 -12.99 17.05
CA ASP A 714 -49.73 -13.42 15.72
C ASP A 714 -50.45 -12.30 14.98
N GLY A 715 -50.35 -12.34 13.65
CA GLY A 715 -50.57 -11.19 12.77
C GLY A 715 -51.94 -10.54 12.82
N GLU A 716 -51.94 -9.23 12.62
CA GLU A 716 -53.02 -8.49 11.98
C GLU A 716 -52.46 -7.23 11.30
N ALA A 717 -52.98 -6.91 10.12
CA ALA A 717 -52.50 -5.82 9.26
C ALA A 717 -52.77 -4.43 9.85
N PRO A 718 -51.91 -3.42 9.61
CA PRO A 718 -52.10 -2.10 10.21
C PRO A 718 -53.11 -1.25 9.40
N PRO A 719 -53.99 -0.48 10.07
CA PRO A 719 -54.79 0.55 9.41
C PRO A 719 -53.96 1.81 9.16
N HIS A 720 -54.29 2.51 8.07
CA HIS A 720 -53.66 3.76 7.64
C HIS A 720 -53.63 4.85 8.73
N ALA A 721 -52.51 5.59 8.78
CA ALA A 721 -52.38 6.85 9.51
C ALA A 721 -52.05 8.01 8.53
N PRO A 722 -52.48 9.26 8.83
CA PRO A 722 -52.53 10.39 7.89
C PRO A 722 -51.20 11.17 7.79
N PRO A 723 -51.01 12.02 6.76
CA PRO A 723 -49.71 12.60 6.45
C PRO A 723 -49.54 13.98 7.06
N HIS A 724 -48.41 14.23 7.74
CA HIS A 724 -47.79 15.55 7.98
C HIS A 724 -46.36 15.30 8.51
N SER A 725 -45.33 16.13 8.35
CA SER A 725 -45.00 17.27 7.50
C SER A 725 -43.55 17.62 7.90
N GLY A 726 -42.63 17.72 6.94
CA GLY A 726 -41.22 17.99 7.24
C GLY A 726 -40.37 18.01 5.99
N THR A 727 -40.75 18.85 5.04
CA THR A 727 -40.02 19.16 3.81
C THR A 727 -38.67 19.80 4.15
N ILE A 728 -37.57 19.21 3.71
CA ILE A 728 -36.33 19.93 3.40
C ILE A 728 -36.17 19.87 1.89
N ALA A 729 -36.00 21.06 1.31
CA ALA A 729 -36.04 21.31 -0.12
C ALA A 729 -34.84 20.71 -0.84
N THR A 730 -35.07 19.68 -1.63
CA THR A 730 -34.23 19.32 -2.77
C THR A 730 -34.64 20.22 -3.93
N SER A 731 -33.86 21.27 -4.21
CA SER A 731 -33.99 22.00 -5.47
C SER A 731 -33.49 21.10 -6.60
N ALA A 732 -34.43 20.40 -7.24
CA ALA A 732 -34.22 19.74 -8.51
C ALA A 732 -34.03 20.81 -9.60
N ASN A 733 -32.88 20.79 -10.26
CA ASN A 733 -32.72 21.39 -11.58
C ASN A 733 -32.12 20.33 -12.51
N PHE A 734 -32.90 19.29 -12.79
CA PHE A 734 -32.63 18.30 -13.84
C PHE A 734 -33.72 18.43 -14.90
N GLY A 735 -33.40 19.16 -15.95
CA GLY A 735 -34.31 19.39 -17.06
C GLY A 735 -33.61 20.17 -18.15
N LEU A 736 -32.54 19.59 -18.74
CA LEU A 736 -32.02 19.84 -20.10
C LEU A 736 -30.61 19.21 -20.23
N SER A 737 -30.52 17.88 -20.34
CA SER A 737 -29.26 17.22 -20.75
C SER A 737 -29.43 15.79 -21.29
N LEU A 738 -30.62 15.20 -21.21
CA LEU A 738 -30.89 13.85 -21.73
C LEU A 738 -31.13 13.75 -23.25
N LEU A 739 -31.06 14.86 -23.99
CA LEU A 739 -31.10 14.86 -25.46
C LEU A 739 -29.72 15.01 -26.14
N ALA A 740 -28.65 15.25 -25.37
CA ALA A 740 -27.30 15.38 -25.94
C ALA A 740 -26.49 14.07 -25.94
N ILE A 741 -26.88 13.07 -25.12
CA ILE A 741 -26.14 11.80 -24.98
C ILE A 741 -26.60 10.75 -26.01
N LEU A 742 -27.80 10.89 -26.57
CA LEU A 742 -28.30 10.00 -27.63
C LEU A 742 -27.82 10.37 -29.04
N ALA A 743 -27.17 11.52 -29.23
CA ALA A 743 -26.66 11.97 -30.53
C ALA A 743 -25.16 11.70 -30.77
N LEU A 744 -24.38 11.31 -29.74
CA LEU A 744 -22.97 10.94 -29.89
C LEU A 744 -22.70 9.43 -30.01
N GLY A 745 -23.71 8.59 -29.76
CA GLY A 745 -23.60 7.13 -29.87
C GLY A 745 -23.63 6.56 -31.30
N VAL A 746 -23.75 7.40 -32.34
CA VAL A 746 -23.88 6.96 -33.74
C VAL A 746 -22.68 7.38 -34.62
N LEU A 747 -21.66 8.05 -34.06
CA LEU A 747 -20.51 8.55 -34.85
C LEU A 747 -19.17 7.83 -34.61
N PHE A 748 -19.14 6.75 -33.82
CA PHE A 748 -17.93 5.93 -33.63
C PHE A 748 -18.16 4.44 -33.89
N ALA A 749 -18.85 4.15 -34.99
CA ALA A 749 -18.69 2.89 -35.70
C ALA A 749 -18.21 3.23 -37.11
N VAL A 750 -17.11 2.60 -37.54
CA VAL A 750 -16.34 2.80 -38.79
C VAL A 750 -15.20 3.82 -38.66
N GLU A 751 -14.05 3.42 -38.09
CA GLU A 751 -12.80 3.01 -38.77
C GLU A 751 -11.74 2.54 -37.77
#